data_AF-A0A8J6YC70-F1
#
_entry.id   AF-A0A8J6YC70-F1
#
_cell.length_a   1.000
_cell.length_b   1.000
_cell.length_c   1.000
_cell.angle_alpha   90.00
_cell.angle_beta   90.00
_cell.angle_gamma   90.00
#
_symmetry.space_group_name_H-M   'P 1'
#
loop_
_entity.id
_entity.type
_entity.pdbx_description
1 polymer ?
#
loop_
_entity_poly.entity_id
_entity_poly.type
_entity_poly.pdbx_seq_one_letter_code
_entity_poly.pdbx_strand_id
1 'polypeptide(L)'
;MSFLPIVNSSDVETIKKLSISERNTLLEEINRADPHSIFTPHPKENRNPDKRNIICPICGNGSGDDSTPVEVTFNGNRWLYFCFKCGEFSGDLLKIIATEEHLNLNQGDDMCKALAIGANLIGYSLPVPKKVEALDAGKAAKVQYRRNFPSTNESSSGISDSNSPKIIRQERADKMETKNDTELIYSSENALKEHELILADIANAKTHLPELPESQRRGISLDTYRHFSCGFLHDWTHPKTRAEEKKTVPTRRIIIPAGIHYNAVALSADRADVKKSYHKMHAGSMELFNAQSIKFADTIFIVEGEFDAMSIWQAFKGKIGIVAVLGAANWRKTLKPLLKSCSGKKFVILFDGDEAGRTNAKNLRDELLKRKIPAVSKFLFDYLPDKEKEKFGKKVDANDLLQQKNGEQALYKLIEQIQLNARDEFEKAEKEAMKNTTTHAPRDEKSIVEDFESRFDKLKFLQSLPQSEDRDNQIIAEIRELCDWKIDKKTGERLYIKPTFDNMKLIFNNDPNLQKLVGFDEFTCADVLLKDTPWRRANNHINKEWSDKDDAQLRLYLREHYGELQGKSLIEDMVVRVSQANTFNVVKNYFNNLPKWDGIPRAETLFIKFLRVDDTPFAREVTLNWLLAAIARIFHPGCRYQTALVLHGNQKIGKSYIIERIGGAWYLELTEDVGDSHAADAIKKGWIIEIKEMSAMRKTEINAVKAFIERSSETRREAYARRATVTYRHCVFAITVNDSEFLRDVTGNRRYLILHCNSAMFDYVEGLTDEYIQQLWAEVYQKYNEMFDNDNAFDEKKLSLSREAEMKAEDVATHYLQDDGMTGEIKGHLDKKIPPQFIWQEFSREERRDFHTKGYIKLVDGADDLIKRRRARGGKNVDADVAKIFDWLTGDAGKKFVRIKKITRGSEVVAEEFYIYGSEYREHICAAEIFNECFGSDKRKQMYRINEILSSLEGWHLGARLQKADAVYPDQKKPFYRNKDNYPSKELDETAQDDSFQGEPIDTADLPF
;
A
#
# COMPACT_ATOMS: atom_id res chain seq x y z
N MET A 1 -24.71 16.28 -40.26
CA MET A 1 -25.82 15.30 -40.35
C MET A 1 -25.20 13.92 -40.54
N SER A 2 -25.57 12.80 -39.91
CA SER A 2 -26.38 12.49 -38.72
C SER A 2 -26.90 11.05 -38.89
N PHE A 3 -26.56 10.16 -37.96
CA PHE A 3 -27.34 8.96 -37.58
C PHE A 3 -27.54 7.79 -38.58
N LEU A 4 -26.94 6.64 -38.17
CA LEU A 4 -27.54 5.28 -38.05
C LEU A 4 -27.77 4.39 -39.30
N PRO A 5 -27.86 3.04 -39.19
CA PRO A 5 -28.08 2.23 -37.97
C PRO A 5 -27.07 1.09 -37.68
N ILE A 6 -27.39 0.27 -36.67
CA ILE A 6 -26.70 -0.94 -36.21
C ILE A 6 -26.52 -1.96 -37.35
N VAL A 7 -25.36 -2.63 -37.41
CA VAL A 7 -25.12 -3.79 -38.28
C VAL A 7 -24.56 -4.96 -37.46
N ASN A 8 -25.08 -6.16 -37.70
CA ASN A 8 -24.70 -7.40 -37.00
C ASN A 8 -23.29 -7.89 -37.36
N SER A 9 -22.78 -8.83 -36.57
CA SER A 9 -21.44 -9.44 -36.70
C SER A 9 -21.15 -10.12 -38.05
N SER A 10 -22.14 -10.34 -38.90
CA SER A 10 -22.00 -10.91 -40.25
C SER A 10 -21.25 -10.02 -41.25
N ASP A 11 -21.29 -8.68 -41.09
CA ASP A 11 -20.73 -7.77 -42.11
C ASP A 11 -19.27 -7.37 -41.88
N VAL A 12 -18.66 -7.80 -40.78
CA VAL A 12 -17.21 -7.70 -40.57
C VAL A 12 -16.45 -8.50 -41.63
N GLU A 13 -17.01 -9.62 -42.11
CA GLU A 13 -16.45 -10.35 -43.25
C GLU A 13 -16.65 -9.64 -44.59
N THR A 14 -17.75 -8.90 -44.76
CA THR A 14 -18.02 -8.10 -45.96
C THR A 14 -17.00 -6.97 -46.10
N ILE A 15 -16.71 -6.25 -45.02
CA ILE A 15 -15.66 -5.20 -44.98
C ILE A 15 -14.26 -5.80 -45.23
N LYS A 16 -13.99 -7.02 -44.72
CA LYS A 16 -12.73 -7.75 -44.98
C LYS A 16 -12.54 -8.15 -46.45
N LYS A 17 -13.59 -8.19 -47.27
CA LYS A 17 -13.53 -8.52 -48.71
C LYS A 17 -13.29 -7.30 -49.63
N LEU A 18 -13.47 -6.07 -49.14
CA LEU A 18 -13.16 -4.85 -49.91
C LEU A 18 -11.67 -4.72 -50.24
N SER A 19 -11.35 -4.16 -51.41
CA SER A 19 -9.98 -3.86 -51.79
C SER A 19 -9.42 -2.66 -50.98
N ILE A 20 -8.09 -2.54 -50.96
CA ILE A 20 -7.40 -1.44 -50.26
C ILE A 20 -7.80 -0.07 -50.86
N SER A 21 -8.09 -0.03 -52.17
CA SER A 21 -8.58 1.19 -52.84
C SER A 21 -9.91 1.67 -52.26
N GLU A 22 -10.89 0.77 -52.14
CA GLU A 22 -12.25 1.10 -51.70
C GLU A 22 -12.30 1.51 -50.22
N ARG A 23 -11.47 0.87 -49.36
CA ARG A 23 -11.32 1.28 -47.96
C ARG A 23 -10.70 2.67 -47.80
N ASN A 24 -9.75 3.03 -48.67
CA ASN A 24 -9.11 4.34 -48.63
C ASN A 24 -10.08 5.46 -49.09
N THR A 25 -10.91 5.20 -50.11
CA THR A 25 -11.98 6.14 -50.51
C THR A 25 -12.97 6.39 -49.37
N LEU A 26 -13.38 5.33 -48.65
CA LEU A 26 -14.28 5.45 -47.49
C LEU A 26 -13.65 6.29 -46.35
N LEU A 27 -12.35 6.14 -46.11
CA LEU A 27 -11.60 6.93 -45.13
C LEU A 27 -11.44 8.41 -45.53
N GLU A 28 -11.33 8.72 -46.82
CA GLU A 28 -11.29 10.11 -47.30
C GLU A 28 -12.64 10.84 -47.15
N GLU A 29 -13.77 10.13 -47.26
CA GLU A 29 -15.10 10.74 -47.05
C GLU A 29 -15.38 11.03 -45.58
N ILE A 30 -14.99 10.13 -44.67
CA ILE A 30 -15.16 10.32 -43.22
C ILE A 30 -14.39 11.56 -42.71
N ASN A 31 -13.21 11.84 -43.27
CA ASN A 31 -12.37 12.97 -42.88
C ASN A 31 -12.87 14.36 -43.37
N ARG A 32 -14.00 14.45 -44.09
CA ARG A 32 -14.55 15.71 -44.65
C ARG A 32 -15.70 16.34 -43.83
N ALA A 33 -16.02 15.84 -42.64
CA ALA A 33 -17.14 16.34 -41.83
C ALA A 33 -16.75 17.42 -40.78
N ASP A 34 -17.51 18.52 -40.72
CA ASP A 34 -17.25 19.72 -39.90
C ASP A 34 -17.71 19.60 -38.42
N PRO A 35 -16.86 19.91 -37.41
CA PRO A 35 -17.19 19.78 -35.98
C PRO A 35 -18.24 20.75 -35.40
N HIS A 36 -18.60 21.85 -36.07
CA HIS A 36 -19.28 23.00 -35.41
C HIS A 36 -20.78 22.84 -35.05
N SER A 37 -21.39 21.66 -35.20
CA SER A 37 -22.87 21.50 -35.19
C SER A 37 -23.52 21.01 -33.88
N ILE A 38 -22.82 21.03 -32.74
CA ILE A 38 -23.21 20.22 -31.55
C ILE A 38 -23.81 21.00 -30.34
N PHE A 39 -23.80 22.34 -30.31
CA PHE A 39 -24.24 23.10 -29.12
C PHE A 39 -25.30 24.18 -29.38
N THR A 40 -26.34 24.21 -28.54
CA THR A 40 -27.34 25.30 -28.45
C THR A 40 -27.60 25.67 -26.98
N PRO A 41 -27.76 26.98 -26.63
CA PRO A 41 -27.92 27.42 -25.24
C PRO A 41 -29.39 27.55 -24.80
N HIS A 42 -29.65 27.38 -23.50
CA HIS A 42 -30.98 27.55 -22.88
C HIS A 42 -31.04 28.83 -22.03
N PRO A 43 -32.12 29.64 -22.09
CA PRO A 43 -32.22 30.89 -21.32
C PRO A 43 -32.93 30.71 -19.96
N LYS A 44 -32.36 31.29 -18.88
CA LYS A 44 -32.99 32.30 -17.99
C LYS A 44 -32.19 32.62 -16.69
N GLU A 45 -32.05 33.92 -16.47
CA GLU A 45 -31.93 34.68 -15.20
C GLU A 45 -30.76 34.41 -14.20
N ASN A 46 -29.84 35.40 -14.19
CA ASN A 46 -28.75 35.57 -13.23
C ASN A 46 -29.21 36.01 -11.82
N ARG A 47 -28.50 35.53 -10.78
CA ARG A 47 -28.45 36.18 -9.44
C ARG A 47 -27.02 36.29 -8.88
N ASN A 48 -26.05 36.75 -9.68
CA ASN A 48 -24.86 37.46 -9.18
C ASN A 48 -24.16 38.23 -10.32
N PRO A 49 -23.96 39.57 -10.26
CA PRO A 49 -23.37 40.31 -11.38
C PRO A 49 -21.87 40.09 -11.61
N ASP A 50 -21.10 39.73 -10.57
CA ASP A 50 -19.62 39.74 -10.62
C ASP A 50 -18.97 38.37 -10.91
N LYS A 51 -19.74 37.32 -11.20
CA LYS A 51 -19.21 36.01 -11.63
C LYS A 51 -19.59 35.71 -13.09
N ARG A 52 -18.63 35.88 -14.00
CA ARG A 52 -18.72 35.38 -15.38
C ARG A 52 -18.40 33.88 -15.41
N ASN A 53 -19.43 33.03 -15.48
CA ASN A 53 -19.30 31.57 -15.60
C ASN A 53 -19.14 31.13 -17.08
N ILE A 54 -18.35 30.07 -17.34
CA ILE A 54 -18.57 28.96 -18.34
C ILE A 54 -17.34 28.02 -18.47
N ILE A 55 -17.55 26.69 -18.28
CA ILE A 55 -16.97 25.43 -18.89
C ILE A 55 -15.49 25.36 -19.32
N CYS A 56 -14.65 24.42 -18.80
CA CYS A 56 -13.14 24.29 -18.69
C CYS A 56 -12.18 24.47 -19.92
N PRO A 57 -11.07 25.28 -19.91
CA PRO A 57 -10.24 25.73 -21.07
C PRO A 57 -9.93 24.86 -22.30
N ILE A 58 -9.47 23.60 -22.17
CA ILE A 58 -9.19 22.70 -23.31
C ILE A 58 -10.51 22.12 -23.91
N CYS A 59 -11.62 22.59 -23.33
CA CYS A 59 -13.00 22.70 -23.80
C CYS A 59 -13.72 24.04 -23.32
N GLY A 60 -13.03 25.20 -23.06
CA GLY A 60 -13.60 26.55 -22.69
C GLY A 60 -12.89 27.60 -21.71
N ASN A 61 -13.22 27.69 -20.39
CA ASN A 61 -13.01 28.67 -19.27
C ASN A 61 -13.55 28.10 -17.89
N GLY A 62 -13.82 28.84 -16.79
CA GLY A 62 -14.92 28.50 -15.82
C GLY A 62 -14.71 27.60 -14.57
N SER A 63 -14.37 28.21 -13.43
CA SER A 63 -14.35 27.61 -12.09
C SER A 63 -15.68 27.73 -11.32
N GLY A 64 -16.00 26.69 -10.54
CA GLY A 64 -17.04 26.73 -9.51
C GLY A 64 -16.76 25.65 -8.47
N ASP A 65 -16.54 26.05 -7.22
CA ASP A 65 -16.33 25.12 -6.11
C ASP A 65 -17.62 24.36 -5.80
N ASP A 66 -17.72 23.12 -6.29
CA ASP A 66 -18.37 21.99 -5.62
C ASP A 66 -18.22 20.74 -6.50
N SER A 67 -17.70 19.65 -5.92
CA SER A 67 -17.37 18.41 -6.63
C SER A 67 -18.62 17.58 -6.98
N THR A 68 -19.43 18.07 -7.91
CA THR A 68 -20.64 17.41 -8.39
C THR A 68 -20.46 17.00 -9.88
N PRO A 69 -20.53 15.71 -10.23
CA PRO A 69 -20.41 15.28 -11.62
C PRO A 69 -21.61 15.73 -12.45
N VAL A 70 -21.38 15.98 -13.75
CA VAL A 70 -22.45 16.28 -14.70
C VAL A 70 -22.95 14.96 -15.32
N GLU A 71 -24.24 14.68 -15.18
CA GLU A 71 -24.92 13.53 -15.75
C GLU A 71 -25.48 13.88 -17.14
N VAL A 72 -25.05 13.15 -18.17
CA VAL A 72 -25.50 13.32 -19.56
C VAL A 72 -26.08 12.00 -20.07
N THR A 73 -27.26 12.04 -20.67
CA THR A 73 -27.92 10.84 -21.21
C THR A 73 -27.78 10.81 -22.73
N PHE A 74 -27.26 9.72 -23.28
CA PHE A 74 -27.10 9.51 -24.73
C PHE A 74 -27.52 8.08 -25.09
N ASN A 75 -28.39 7.94 -26.10
CA ASN A 75 -29.06 6.68 -26.47
C ASN A 75 -29.64 5.90 -25.26
N GLY A 76 -30.32 6.61 -24.34
CA GLY A 76 -31.00 6.02 -23.18
C GLY A 76 -30.10 5.64 -22.00
N ASN A 77 -28.78 5.55 -22.21
CA ASN A 77 -27.80 5.30 -21.15
C ASN A 77 -27.26 6.62 -20.57
N ARG A 78 -27.07 6.63 -19.25
CA ARG A 78 -26.56 7.79 -18.51
C ARG A 78 -25.05 7.67 -18.29
N TRP A 79 -24.35 8.79 -18.48
CA TRP A 79 -22.91 8.91 -18.37
C TRP A 79 -22.57 10.06 -17.42
N LEU A 80 -21.61 9.85 -16.52
CA LEU A 80 -21.14 10.86 -15.57
C LEU A 80 -19.77 11.38 -16.01
N TYR A 81 -19.60 12.69 -16.08
CA TYR A 81 -18.35 13.33 -16.49
C TYR A 81 -17.62 13.98 -15.30
N PHE A 82 -16.30 13.78 -15.24
CA PHE A 82 -15.39 14.43 -14.27
C PHE A 82 -14.25 15.15 -15.01
N CYS A 83 -13.79 16.29 -14.47
CA CYS A 83 -12.63 17.00 -15.01
C CYS A 83 -11.34 16.50 -14.35
N PHE A 84 -10.54 15.72 -15.09
CA PHE A 84 -9.35 15.02 -14.59
C PHE A 84 -8.03 15.42 -15.31
N LYS A 85 -8.02 16.55 -16.01
CA LYS A 85 -6.79 17.17 -16.54
C LYS A 85 -6.18 18.04 -15.43
N CYS A 86 -5.05 17.71 -14.83
CA CYS A 86 -3.88 17.06 -15.42
C CYS A 86 -3.20 15.98 -14.53
N GLY A 87 -3.55 14.71 -14.75
CA GLY A 87 -2.54 13.65 -14.85
C GLY A 87 -2.62 12.48 -13.87
N GLU A 88 -3.35 11.43 -14.23
CA GLU A 88 -3.01 10.04 -13.89
C GLU A 88 -3.65 9.06 -14.91
N PHE A 89 -3.18 7.81 -14.96
CA PHE A 89 -3.49 6.83 -16.03
C PHE A 89 -5.00 6.54 -16.17
N SER A 90 -5.55 6.62 -17.39
CA SER A 90 -6.94 6.24 -17.65
C SER A 90 -7.09 4.73 -17.93
N GLY A 91 -8.05 4.09 -17.25
CA GLY A 91 -8.31 2.65 -17.37
C GLY A 91 -8.81 2.19 -18.76
N ASP A 92 -9.23 3.10 -19.62
CA ASP A 92 -9.76 2.76 -20.94
C ASP A 92 -8.65 2.49 -21.98
N LEU A 93 -7.49 3.13 -21.86
CA LEU A 93 -6.33 2.81 -22.71
C LEU A 93 -5.82 1.38 -22.43
N LEU A 94 -5.81 0.98 -21.16
CA LEU A 94 -5.44 -0.38 -20.75
C LEU A 94 -6.42 -1.43 -21.28
N LYS A 95 -7.73 -1.13 -21.32
CA LYS A 95 -8.74 -2.01 -21.92
C LYS A 95 -8.56 -2.16 -23.44
N ILE A 96 -8.18 -1.10 -24.14
CA ILE A 96 -7.89 -1.16 -25.59
C ILE A 96 -6.68 -2.06 -25.84
N ILE A 97 -5.55 -1.82 -25.15
CA ILE A 97 -4.35 -2.65 -25.24
C ILE A 97 -4.67 -4.12 -24.91
N ALA A 98 -5.43 -4.37 -23.85
CA ALA A 98 -5.84 -5.71 -23.47
C ALA A 98 -6.76 -6.39 -24.49
N THR A 99 -7.57 -5.63 -25.23
CA THR A 99 -8.45 -6.17 -26.28
C THR A 99 -7.66 -6.51 -27.54
N GLU A 100 -6.69 -5.68 -27.93
CA GLU A 100 -5.82 -5.92 -29.10
C GLU A 100 -4.79 -7.04 -28.84
N GLU A 101 -4.24 -7.12 -27.64
CA GLU A 101 -3.21 -8.12 -27.25
C GLU A 101 -3.80 -9.37 -26.57
N HIS A 102 -5.13 -9.50 -26.53
CA HIS A 102 -5.87 -10.61 -25.90
C HIS A 102 -5.52 -10.90 -24.42
N LEU A 103 -5.23 -9.86 -23.64
CA LEU A 103 -4.82 -9.95 -22.22
C LEU A 103 -6.03 -9.86 -21.28
N ASN A 104 -6.05 -10.64 -20.19
CA ASN A 104 -7.10 -10.54 -19.18
C ASN A 104 -6.68 -9.63 -18.03
N LEU A 105 -7.16 -8.38 -18.01
CA LEU A 105 -6.83 -7.38 -16.99
C LEU A 105 -7.21 -7.76 -15.54
N ASN A 106 -8.03 -8.79 -15.33
CA ASN A 106 -8.32 -9.31 -14.00
C ASN A 106 -7.23 -10.26 -13.47
N GLN A 107 -6.26 -10.68 -14.30
CA GLN A 107 -5.08 -11.43 -13.89
C GLN A 107 -3.88 -10.50 -13.75
N GLY A 108 -3.17 -10.60 -12.61
CA GLY A 108 -2.12 -9.65 -12.23
C GLY A 108 -0.98 -9.57 -13.25
N ASP A 109 -0.54 -10.69 -13.81
CA ASP A 109 0.55 -10.72 -14.79
C ASP A 109 0.14 -10.11 -16.14
N ASP A 110 -1.11 -10.27 -16.55
CA ASP A 110 -1.65 -9.69 -17.78
C ASP A 110 -1.93 -8.19 -17.66
N MET A 111 -2.38 -7.74 -16.48
CA MET A 111 -2.44 -6.31 -16.16
C MET A 111 -1.02 -5.69 -16.17
N CYS A 112 -0.01 -6.38 -15.64
CA CYS A 112 1.38 -5.92 -15.71
C CYS A 112 1.93 -5.89 -17.16
N LYS A 113 1.54 -6.83 -18.02
CA LYS A 113 1.87 -6.79 -19.47
C LYS A 113 1.20 -5.59 -20.16
N ALA A 114 -0.10 -5.37 -19.94
CA ALA A 114 -0.82 -4.23 -20.53
C ALA A 114 -0.25 -2.88 -20.08
N LEU A 115 0.13 -2.76 -18.80
CA LEU A 115 0.83 -1.59 -18.27
C LEU A 115 2.22 -1.39 -18.90
N ALA A 116 3.00 -2.46 -19.09
CA ALA A 116 4.30 -2.38 -19.74
C ALA A 116 4.21 -2.00 -21.23
N ILE A 117 3.21 -2.51 -21.95
CA ILE A 117 2.93 -2.14 -23.35
C ILE A 117 2.49 -0.68 -23.44
N GLY A 118 1.57 -0.25 -22.55
CA GLY A 118 1.13 1.14 -22.47
C GLY A 118 2.26 2.13 -22.14
N ALA A 119 3.16 1.77 -21.22
CA ALA A 119 4.32 2.58 -20.87
C ALA A 119 5.32 2.70 -22.04
N ASN A 120 5.57 1.61 -22.77
CA ASN A 120 6.41 1.62 -23.97
C ASN A 120 5.83 2.49 -25.10
N LEU A 121 4.52 2.45 -25.32
CA LEU A 121 3.82 3.27 -26.33
C LEU A 121 3.96 4.79 -26.09
N ILE A 122 4.13 5.22 -24.84
CA ILE A 122 4.35 6.63 -24.48
C ILE A 122 5.83 6.98 -24.20
N GLY A 123 6.76 6.06 -24.50
CA GLY A 123 8.21 6.31 -24.37
C GLY A 123 8.75 6.32 -22.93
N TYR A 124 8.08 5.62 -22.00
CA TYR A 124 8.55 5.42 -20.62
C TYR A 124 8.83 3.93 -20.36
N SER A 125 10.06 3.61 -19.94
CA SER A 125 10.39 2.28 -19.43
C SER A 125 10.16 2.23 -17.93
N LEU A 126 8.95 1.85 -17.50
CA LEU A 126 8.71 1.50 -16.10
C LEU A 126 9.34 0.13 -15.77
N PRO A 127 10.15 0.00 -14.70
CA PRO A 127 10.38 -1.30 -14.10
C PRO A 127 9.05 -1.79 -13.50
N VAL A 128 8.58 -2.97 -13.91
CA VAL A 128 7.30 -3.53 -13.45
C VAL A 128 7.29 -3.61 -11.91
N PRO A 129 6.42 -2.85 -11.21
CA PRO A 129 6.22 -3.04 -9.78
C PRO A 129 5.37 -4.29 -9.59
N LYS A 130 5.76 -5.18 -8.69
CA LYS A 130 4.83 -6.22 -8.21
C LYS A 130 3.79 -5.57 -7.30
N LYS A 131 2.58 -5.42 -7.87
CA LYS A 131 1.34 -4.90 -7.27
C LYS A 131 1.32 -3.40 -6.93
N VAL A 132 0.12 -2.84 -7.11
CA VAL A 132 -0.27 -1.46 -6.85
C VAL A 132 -1.04 -1.42 -5.53
N GLU A 133 -0.71 -0.49 -4.64
CA GLU A 133 -1.64 0.01 -3.63
C GLU A 133 -1.94 1.48 -3.94
N ALA A 134 -3.21 1.85 -3.85
CA ALA A 134 -3.67 3.21 -4.14
C ALA A 134 -3.44 4.14 -2.96
N LEU A 135 -3.24 5.42 -3.28
CA LEU A 135 -3.24 6.52 -2.31
C LEU A 135 -4.56 6.59 -1.54
N ASP A 136 -4.48 7.01 -0.28
CA ASP A 136 -5.37 8.09 0.15
C ASP A 136 -4.62 9.05 1.09
N ALA A 137 -4.95 10.34 1.01
CA ALA A 137 -4.11 11.40 1.56
C ALA A 137 -4.88 12.40 2.44
N GLY A 138 -4.21 12.85 3.50
CA GLY A 138 -4.39 14.20 4.01
C GLY A 138 -5.17 14.36 5.32
N LYS A 139 -4.43 14.79 6.35
CA LYS A 139 -4.69 16.09 7.01
C LYS A 139 -3.45 16.57 7.74
N ALA A 140 -3.04 17.80 7.45
CA ALA A 140 -1.91 18.43 8.12
C ALA A 140 -2.33 19.00 9.48
N ALA A 141 -1.48 18.83 10.48
CA ALA A 141 -1.54 19.59 11.73
C ALA A 141 -0.13 20.07 12.10
N LYS A 142 0.19 21.33 11.79
CA LYS A 142 1.29 22.04 12.43
C LYS A 142 0.81 22.51 13.80
N VAL A 143 1.28 21.86 14.86
CA VAL A 143 1.27 22.44 16.21
C VAL A 143 2.68 22.30 16.80
N GLN A 144 3.11 23.36 17.47
CA GLN A 144 4.42 23.48 18.10
C GLN A 144 4.54 22.47 19.26
N TYR A 145 5.74 21.98 19.58
CA TYR A 145 6.23 22.12 20.95
C TYR A 145 7.76 22.12 21.01
N ARG A 146 8.23 23.18 21.67
CA ARG A 146 9.59 23.38 22.16
C ARG A 146 10.00 22.29 23.15
N ARG A 147 11.31 22.07 23.21
CA ARG A 147 12.12 21.62 24.36
C ARG A 147 11.36 21.60 25.71
N ASN A 148 11.49 20.49 26.43
CA ASN A 148 11.85 20.51 27.85
C ASN A 148 12.56 19.19 28.23
N PHE A 149 13.76 19.32 28.78
CA PHE A 149 14.41 18.25 29.56
C PHE A 149 13.82 18.24 30.97
N PRO A 150 13.61 17.08 31.60
CA PRO A 150 13.71 16.93 33.04
C PRO A 150 15.19 16.69 33.39
N SER A 151 15.72 17.50 34.29
CA SER A 151 17.00 17.26 34.95
C SER A 151 16.87 16.18 36.01
N THR A 152 17.88 15.32 36.15
CA THR A 152 18.33 14.84 37.46
C THR A 152 19.84 14.67 37.41
N ASN A 153 20.52 15.17 38.45
CA ASN A 153 21.95 15.00 38.60
C ASN A 153 22.25 13.58 39.09
N GLU A 154 23.39 13.03 38.67
CA GLU A 154 24.29 12.43 39.66
C GLU A 154 25.74 12.49 39.18
N SER A 155 26.64 12.71 40.13
CA SER A 155 28.05 13.00 39.92
C SER A 155 28.92 11.85 40.43
N SER A 156 30.01 11.50 39.73
CA SER A 156 31.32 11.24 40.37
C SER A 156 32.41 10.83 39.36
N SER A 157 33.66 11.16 39.71
CA SER A 157 34.97 10.54 39.37
C SER A 157 35.11 9.61 38.14
N GLY A 158 36.17 9.68 37.32
CA GLY A 158 37.46 10.39 37.41
C GLY A 158 38.60 9.50 36.88
N ILE A 159 39.84 10.04 36.74
CA ILE A 159 41.11 9.29 36.48
C ILE A 159 41.21 8.66 35.05
N SER A 160 42.34 8.67 34.30
CA SER A 160 43.56 9.51 34.30
C SER A 160 44.34 9.32 32.98
N ASP A 161 45.09 10.36 32.60
CA ASP A 161 46.36 10.43 31.86
C ASP A 161 46.92 9.29 30.95
N SER A 162 47.51 9.79 29.85
CA SER A 162 48.78 9.35 29.22
C SER A 162 48.86 8.02 28.43
N ASN A 163 48.95 8.14 27.10
CA ASN A 163 50.24 7.99 26.40
C ASN A 163 50.17 8.38 24.91
N SER A 164 51.22 9.07 24.45
CA SER A 164 51.57 9.34 23.04
C SER A 164 52.63 8.30 22.56
N PRO A 165 52.98 8.12 21.26
CA PRO A 165 52.96 9.15 20.21
C PRO A 165 52.66 8.73 18.73
N LYS A 166 52.37 9.75 17.93
CA LYS A 166 52.72 9.96 16.50
C LYS A 166 53.19 8.76 15.65
N ILE A 167 52.33 8.32 14.71
CA ILE A 167 52.75 8.08 13.31
C ILE A 167 51.72 8.70 12.37
N ILE A 168 52.01 9.91 11.87
CA ILE A 168 51.33 10.50 10.71
C ILE A 168 52.30 10.43 9.53
N ARG A 169 52.03 9.54 8.57
CA ARG A 169 52.46 9.50 7.14
C ARG A 169 52.69 8.07 6.62
N GLN A 170 51.63 7.25 6.46
CA GLN A 170 51.64 6.21 5.41
C GLN A 170 50.28 5.64 4.96
N GLU A 171 49.14 6.01 5.56
CA GLU A 171 47.81 5.57 5.09
C GLU A 171 47.19 6.50 4.03
N ARG A 172 47.69 6.42 2.78
CA ARG A 172 47.01 7.04 1.62
C ARG A 172 47.04 6.20 0.32
N ALA A 173 47.43 4.93 0.41
CA ALA A 173 47.52 4.02 -0.74
C ALA A 173 46.41 2.93 -0.76
N ASP A 174 46.10 2.29 0.37
CA ASP A 174 45.36 1.01 0.38
C ASP A 174 43.85 1.11 0.64
N LYS A 175 43.18 2.11 0.07
CA LYS A 175 41.69 2.21 0.05
C LYS A 175 41.14 2.34 -1.37
N MET A 176 41.56 1.45 -2.25
CA MET A 176 41.01 1.31 -3.60
C MET A 176 41.10 -0.14 -4.10
N GLU A 177 40.15 -1.00 -3.69
CA GLU A 177 39.60 -2.13 -4.47
C GLU A 177 38.63 -3.00 -3.62
N THR A 178 37.39 -2.55 -3.46
CA THR A 178 36.15 -3.39 -3.45
C THR A 178 34.94 -2.47 -3.28
N LYS A 179 34.36 -2.00 -4.39
CA LYS A 179 32.99 -1.49 -4.43
C LYS A 179 32.27 -2.22 -5.56
N ASN A 180 31.14 -2.85 -5.23
CA ASN A 180 30.23 -3.39 -6.23
C ASN A 180 29.37 -2.23 -6.74
N ASP A 181 29.70 -1.74 -7.95
CA ASP A 181 29.03 -0.62 -8.58
C ASP A 181 27.62 -1.03 -9.08
N THR A 182 26.63 -1.01 -8.18
CA THR A 182 25.18 -0.91 -8.52
C THR A 182 24.27 -0.62 -7.32
N GLU A 183 24.68 -0.87 -6.06
CA GLU A 183 23.84 -0.62 -4.85
C GLU A 183 24.14 0.71 -4.11
N LEU A 184 24.79 1.70 -4.75
CA LEU A 184 25.21 2.95 -4.09
C LEU A 184 24.62 4.22 -4.74
N ILE A 185 23.29 4.27 -4.77
CA ILE A 185 22.49 5.35 -5.34
C ILE A 185 21.24 5.49 -4.41
N TYR A 186 21.19 6.30 -3.35
CA TYR A 186 21.92 7.51 -2.98
C TYR A 186 22.12 7.60 -1.44
N SER A 187 23.32 7.97 -0.97
CA SER A 187 23.65 8.04 0.48
C SER A 187 23.55 9.45 1.09
N SER A 188 23.04 10.44 0.35
CA SER A 188 22.88 11.81 0.81
C SER A 188 21.71 12.51 0.12
N GLU A 189 21.11 13.48 0.82
CA GLU A 189 19.98 14.28 0.34
C GLU A 189 20.26 14.96 -1.01
N ASN A 190 21.46 15.52 -1.18
CA ASN A 190 21.88 16.17 -2.43
C ASN A 190 21.92 15.20 -3.62
N ALA A 191 22.17 13.91 -3.38
CA ALA A 191 22.28 12.95 -4.46
C ALA A 191 20.89 12.43 -4.91
N LEU A 192 19.91 12.38 -3.99
CA LEU A 192 18.49 12.25 -4.36
C LEU A 192 18.01 13.45 -5.18
N LYS A 193 18.31 14.68 -4.73
CA LYS A 193 18.01 15.92 -5.49
C LYS A 193 18.67 15.92 -6.87
N GLU A 194 19.91 15.43 -6.99
CA GLU A 194 20.58 15.28 -8.29
C GLU A 194 19.79 14.34 -9.23
N HIS A 195 19.19 13.26 -8.73
CA HIS A 195 18.34 12.35 -9.51
C HIS A 195 17.07 13.00 -10.03
N GLU A 196 16.33 13.67 -9.14
CA GLU A 196 15.07 14.35 -9.46
C GLU A 196 15.30 15.40 -10.54
N LEU A 197 16.40 16.15 -10.43
CA LEU A 197 16.83 17.11 -11.45
C LEU A 197 17.24 16.44 -12.77
N ILE A 198 17.88 15.26 -12.74
CA ILE A 198 18.21 14.51 -13.96
C ILE A 198 16.95 14.08 -14.72
N LEU A 199 15.94 13.55 -14.01
CA LEU A 199 14.67 13.14 -14.60
C LEU A 199 13.87 14.35 -15.13
N ALA A 200 13.82 15.44 -14.35
CA ALA A 200 13.18 16.69 -14.76
C ALA A 200 13.83 17.29 -16.01
N ASP A 201 15.16 17.27 -16.12
CA ASP A 201 15.87 17.73 -17.32
C ASP A 201 15.51 16.89 -18.54
N ILE A 202 15.45 15.56 -18.44
CA ILE A 202 15.09 14.70 -19.58
C ILE A 202 13.65 15.01 -20.05
N ALA A 203 12.72 15.16 -19.11
CA ALA A 203 11.33 15.50 -19.43
C ALA A 203 11.22 16.90 -20.09
N ASN A 204 11.89 17.91 -19.52
CA ASN A 204 11.88 19.28 -20.02
C ASN A 204 12.63 19.45 -21.34
N ALA A 205 13.69 18.66 -21.57
CA ALA A 205 14.46 18.73 -22.80
C ALA A 205 13.65 18.21 -24.00
N LYS A 206 12.78 17.21 -23.79
CA LYS A 206 11.94 16.63 -24.85
C LYS A 206 10.95 17.65 -25.43
N THR A 207 10.35 18.51 -24.60
CA THR A 207 9.37 19.51 -25.06
C THR A 207 10.01 20.58 -25.95
N HIS A 208 11.24 20.99 -25.64
CA HIS A 208 12.01 21.99 -26.38
C HIS A 208 12.83 21.42 -27.55
N LEU A 209 12.81 20.10 -27.81
CA LEU A 209 13.53 19.50 -28.94
C LEU A 209 13.24 20.14 -30.31
N PRO A 210 12.02 20.57 -30.67
CA PRO A 210 11.75 21.25 -31.94
C PRO A 210 12.55 22.55 -32.13
N GLU A 211 12.96 23.18 -31.02
CA GLU A 211 13.70 24.45 -31.00
C GLU A 211 15.20 24.28 -31.25
N LEU A 212 15.70 23.04 -31.30
CA LEU A 212 17.08 22.73 -31.66
C LEU A 212 17.38 23.23 -33.09
N PRO A 213 18.27 24.21 -33.28
CA PRO A 213 18.53 24.80 -34.60
C PRO A 213 19.06 23.76 -35.59
N GLU A 214 18.58 23.80 -36.84
CA GLU A 214 18.91 22.80 -37.86
C GLU A 214 20.41 22.66 -38.10
N SER A 215 21.14 23.79 -38.13
CA SER A 215 22.61 23.81 -38.25
C SER A 215 23.35 23.15 -37.08
N GLN A 216 22.69 22.90 -35.95
CA GLN A 216 23.25 22.20 -34.78
C GLN A 216 22.79 20.74 -34.68
N ARG A 217 21.89 20.26 -35.55
CA ARG A 217 21.37 18.89 -35.54
C ARG A 217 22.36 17.84 -36.06
N ARG A 218 23.47 18.25 -36.69
CA ARG A 218 24.55 17.38 -37.18
C ARG A 218 24.07 16.29 -38.16
N GLY A 219 23.16 16.66 -39.07
CA GLY A 219 22.56 15.74 -40.05
C GLY A 219 21.51 14.77 -39.50
N ILE A 220 21.34 14.71 -38.17
CA ILE A 220 20.38 13.80 -37.52
C ILE A 220 18.98 14.44 -37.54
N SER A 221 17.98 13.67 -37.95
CA SER A 221 16.59 14.11 -38.03
C SER A 221 15.96 14.29 -36.64
N LEU A 222 14.94 15.14 -36.54
CA LEU A 222 14.19 15.28 -35.28
C LEU A 222 13.52 13.96 -34.86
N ASP A 223 13.15 13.10 -35.81
CA ASP A 223 12.53 11.80 -35.50
C ASP A 223 13.54 10.80 -34.92
N THR A 224 14.79 10.80 -35.40
CA THR A 224 15.88 10.05 -34.76
C THR A 224 16.14 10.57 -33.35
N TYR A 225 16.19 11.90 -33.13
CA TYR A 225 16.33 12.46 -31.79
C TYR A 225 15.14 12.07 -30.88
N ARG A 226 13.89 12.11 -31.37
CA ARG A 226 12.70 11.66 -30.64
C ARG A 226 12.77 10.19 -30.26
N HIS A 227 13.19 9.32 -31.19
CA HIS A 227 13.33 7.89 -30.94
C HIS A 227 14.26 7.60 -29.75
N PHE A 228 15.42 8.26 -29.70
CA PHE A 228 16.36 8.13 -28.58
C PHE A 228 16.01 8.97 -27.36
N SER A 229 14.78 9.51 -27.28
CA SER A 229 14.33 10.37 -26.18
C SER A 229 15.20 11.62 -25.94
N CYS A 230 16.00 12.02 -26.93
CA CYS A 230 16.86 13.19 -26.86
C CYS A 230 16.04 14.47 -26.77
N GLY A 231 16.67 15.52 -26.25
CA GLY A 231 16.04 16.81 -26.07
C GLY A 231 17.03 17.97 -26.18
N PHE A 232 16.52 19.17 -25.97
CA PHE A 232 17.28 20.41 -26.01
C PHE A 232 16.91 21.29 -24.81
N LEU A 233 17.90 21.95 -24.18
CA LEU A 233 17.67 22.90 -23.10
C LEU A 233 18.46 24.18 -23.36
N HIS A 234 17.83 25.34 -23.15
CA HIS A 234 18.46 26.64 -23.39
C HIS A 234 19.38 27.07 -22.25
N ASP A 235 19.01 26.75 -21.02
CA ASP A 235 19.56 27.28 -19.78
C ASP A 235 20.18 26.19 -18.89
N TRP A 236 20.69 25.12 -19.51
CA TRP A 236 21.16 23.95 -18.78
C TRP A 236 22.31 24.27 -17.83
N THR A 237 22.14 23.82 -16.58
CA THR A 237 23.16 23.78 -15.52
C THR A 237 23.25 22.37 -14.95
N HIS A 238 24.45 21.93 -14.59
CA HIS A 238 24.66 20.54 -14.17
C HIS A 238 23.81 20.17 -12.93
N PRO A 239 23.04 19.04 -12.94
CA PRO A 239 22.16 18.64 -11.85
C PRO A 239 22.82 18.64 -10.48
N LYS A 240 24.00 18.02 -10.34
CA LYS A 240 24.82 18.08 -9.12
C LYS A 240 25.05 19.49 -8.59
N THR A 241 25.35 20.44 -9.48
CA THR A 241 25.63 21.83 -9.12
C THR A 241 24.36 22.53 -8.63
N ARG A 242 23.20 22.26 -9.25
CA ARG A 242 21.89 22.71 -8.77
C ARG A 242 21.53 22.09 -7.41
N ALA A 243 21.76 20.79 -7.23
CA ALA A 243 21.53 20.08 -5.96
C ALA A 243 22.49 20.53 -4.83
N GLU A 244 23.68 21.03 -5.17
CA GLU A 244 24.65 21.64 -4.25
C GLU A 244 24.47 23.18 -4.14
N GLU A 245 23.40 23.75 -4.72
CA GLU A 245 23.06 25.19 -4.73
C GLU A 245 24.20 26.13 -5.22
N LYS A 246 25.12 25.60 -6.04
CA LYS A 246 26.27 26.33 -6.56
C LYS A 246 25.89 27.17 -7.78
N LYS A 247 26.41 28.40 -7.85
CA LYS A 247 26.24 29.26 -9.03
C LYS A 247 27.16 28.80 -10.17
N THR A 248 26.57 28.42 -11.30
CA THR A 248 27.26 28.23 -12.59
C THR A 248 26.54 28.94 -13.71
N VAL A 249 27.27 29.32 -14.75
CA VAL A 249 26.71 29.91 -15.97
C VAL A 249 25.87 28.85 -16.71
N PRO A 250 24.59 29.10 -17.00
CA PRO A 250 23.76 28.23 -17.83
C PRO A 250 24.27 28.20 -19.28
N THR A 251 24.09 27.09 -19.99
CA THR A 251 24.55 26.92 -21.38
C THR A 251 23.54 26.12 -22.20
N ARG A 252 23.45 26.33 -23.52
CA ARG A 252 22.52 25.58 -24.37
C ARG A 252 23.07 24.18 -24.64
N ARG A 253 22.26 23.16 -24.38
CA ARG A 253 22.69 21.75 -24.43
C ARG A 253 21.71 20.87 -25.18
N ILE A 254 22.24 20.01 -26.04
CA ILE A 254 21.54 18.79 -26.47
C ILE A 254 21.66 17.79 -25.32
N ILE A 255 20.53 17.27 -24.87
CA ILE A 255 20.41 16.26 -23.81
C ILE A 255 20.21 14.91 -24.48
N ILE A 256 21.16 13.99 -24.27
CA ILE A 256 21.17 12.65 -24.88
C ILE A 256 21.06 11.62 -23.76
N PRO A 257 19.88 11.02 -23.51
CA PRO A 257 19.71 10.00 -22.49
C PRO A 257 20.56 8.74 -22.75
N ALA A 258 21.11 8.19 -21.68
CA ALA A 258 21.74 6.88 -21.60
C ALA A 258 21.22 6.23 -20.31
N GLY A 259 20.14 5.44 -20.45
CA GLY A 259 19.43 4.83 -19.32
C GLY A 259 18.75 5.88 -18.43
N ILE A 260 19.05 5.86 -17.13
CA ILE A 260 18.50 6.83 -16.14
C ILE A 260 19.33 8.13 -16.05
N HIS A 261 20.39 8.23 -16.83
CA HIS A 261 21.32 9.35 -16.87
C HIS A 261 21.37 9.96 -18.28
N TYR A 262 22.10 11.05 -18.45
CA TYR A 262 22.24 11.67 -19.77
C TYR A 262 23.58 12.37 -19.98
N ASN A 263 23.87 12.63 -21.25
CA ASN A 263 25.03 13.40 -21.69
C ASN A 263 24.57 14.76 -22.25
N ALA A 264 25.12 15.85 -21.71
CA ALA A 264 24.83 17.22 -22.12
C ALA A 264 25.92 17.74 -23.06
N VAL A 265 25.58 17.99 -24.32
CA VAL A 265 26.51 18.42 -25.37
C VAL A 265 26.29 19.90 -25.70
N ALA A 266 27.34 20.72 -25.59
CA ALA A 266 27.30 22.14 -25.93
C ALA A 266 27.07 22.35 -27.44
N LEU A 267 26.15 23.26 -27.76
CA LEU A 267 26.01 23.83 -29.10
C LEU A 267 27.32 24.52 -29.52
N SER A 268 27.62 24.52 -30.81
CA SER A 268 28.91 24.97 -31.33
C SER A 268 29.19 26.46 -31.06
N ALA A 269 28.14 27.29 -31.00
CA ALA A 269 28.25 28.70 -30.62
C ALA A 269 28.75 28.88 -29.19
N ASP A 270 28.29 28.05 -28.25
CA ASP A 270 28.61 28.15 -26.82
C ASP A 270 29.96 27.48 -26.48
N ARG A 271 30.65 26.89 -27.47
CA ARG A 271 31.96 26.24 -27.27
C ARG A 271 33.13 27.22 -27.18
N ALA A 272 32.97 28.45 -27.64
CA ALA A 272 34.00 29.48 -27.55
C ALA A 272 34.19 29.94 -26.09
N ASP A 273 33.09 30.13 -25.36
CA ASP A 273 33.09 30.67 -23.99
C ASP A 273 33.28 29.59 -22.90
N VAL A 274 33.28 28.31 -23.30
CA VAL A 274 33.30 27.16 -22.40
C VAL A 274 34.59 26.35 -22.62
N LYS A 275 35.36 26.11 -21.54
CA LYS A 275 36.59 25.29 -21.63
C LYS A 275 36.31 23.94 -22.28
N LYS A 276 37.22 23.47 -23.14
CA LYS A 276 37.08 22.22 -23.94
C LYS A 276 36.63 20.99 -23.14
N SER A 277 37.04 20.88 -21.87
CA SER A 277 36.62 19.82 -20.94
C SER A 277 35.13 19.81 -20.58
N TYR A 278 34.41 20.90 -20.84
CA TYR A 278 32.98 21.07 -20.57
C TYR A 278 32.13 21.13 -21.85
N HIS A 279 32.70 20.86 -23.04
CA HIS A 279 31.93 20.77 -24.29
C HIS A 279 30.95 19.58 -24.27
N LYS A 280 31.27 18.53 -23.51
CA LYS A 280 30.38 17.41 -23.18
C LYS A 280 30.47 17.15 -21.68
N MET A 281 29.34 16.96 -21.01
CA MET A 281 29.26 16.62 -19.59
C MET A 281 28.32 15.45 -19.37
N HIS A 282 28.55 14.66 -18.32
CA HIS A 282 27.73 13.50 -17.95
C HIS A 282 26.99 13.84 -16.66
N ALA A 283 25.66 13.73 -16.66
CA ALA A 283 24.85 13.93 -15.46
C ALA A 283 24.48 12.58 -14.84
N GLY A 284 25.05 12.27 -13.68
CA GLY A 284 25.01 10.94 -13.07
C GLY A 284 26.17 10.03 -13.51
N SER A 285 25.99 8.71 -13.43
CA SER A 285 27.00 7.74 -13.91
C SER A 285 27.03 7.62 -15.43
N MET A 286 28.20 7.23 -15.97
CA MET A 286 28.37 6.96 -17.39
C MET A 286 27.77 5.60 -17.77
N GLU A 287 26.70 5.60 -18.54
CA GLU A 287 26.01 4.40 -19.02
C GLU A 287 26.21 4.17 -20.53
N LEU A 288 25.93 2.95 -21.00
CA LEU A 288 26.04 2.62 -22.42
C LEU A 288 24.84 3.20 -23.19
N PHE A 289 25.10 4.02 -24.21
CA PHE A 289 24.02 4.56 -25.06
C PHE A 289 23.33 3.43 -25.84
N ASN A 290 22.00 3.48 -25.91
CA ASN A 290 21.14 2.49 -26.55
C ASN A 290 21.34 1.03 -26.07
N ALA A 291 21.69 0.83 -24.79
CA ALA A 291 21.95 -0.51 -24.20
C ALA A 291 20.83 -1.55 -24.44
N GLN A 292 19.58 -1.11 -24.65
CA GLN A 292 18.45 -2.00 -24.96
C GLN A 292 18.65 -2.82 -26.24
N SER A 293 19.39 -2.30 -27.23
CA SER A 293 19.67 -3.02 -28.49
C SER A 293 20.39 -4.37 -28.30
N ILE A 294 21.12 -4.54 -27.18
CA ILE A 294 21.79 -5.82 -26.84
C ILE A 294 20.78 -6.96 -26.66
N LYS A 295 19.56 -6.66 -26.21
CA LYS A 295 18.51 -7.67 -25.97
C LYS A 295 17.92 -8.22 -27.27
N PHE A 296 17.76 -7.36 -28.28
CA PHE A 296 16.91 -7.64 -29.43
C PHE A 296 17.65 -7.92 -30.75
N ALA A 297 18.91 -7.48 -30.88
CA ALA A 297 19.73 -7.75 -32.07
C ALA A 297 20.73 -8.87 -31.81
N ASP A 298 21.00 -9.72 -32.81
CA ASP A 298 22.01 -10.79 -32.70
C ASP A 298 23.42 -10.32 -33.08
N THR A 299 23.50 -9.40 -34.05
CA THR A 299 24.73 -8.66 -34.39
C THR A 299 24.60 -7.23 -33.88
N ILE A 300 25.54 -6.79 -33.04
CA ILE A 300 25.52 -5.50 -32.36
C ILE A 300 26.75 -4.69 -32.78
N PHE A 301 26.52 -3.49 -33.28
CA PHE A 301 27.56 -2.51 -33.57
C PHE A 301 27.95 -1.75 -32.30
N ILE A 302 29.24 -1.68 -31.99
CA ILE A 302 29.78 -0.86 -30.91
C ILE A 302 30.53 0.31 -31.54
N VAL A 303 30.00 1.53 -31.38
CA VAL A 303 30.63 2.77 -31.84
C VAL A 303 31.20 3.60 -30.69
N GLU A 304 32.04 4.56 -31.02
CA GLU A 304 32.66 5.45 -30.05
C GLU A 304 31.66 6.46 -29.44
N GLY A 305 30.92 7.19 -30.29
CA GLY A 305 29.99 8.25 -29.90
C GLY A 305 28.50 7.96 -30.15
N GLU A 306 27.65 8.68 -29.42
CA GLU A 306 26.18 8.61 -29.54
C GLU A 306 25.69 9.21 -30.86
N PHE A 307 26.38 10.23 -31.38
CA PHE A 307 26.08 10.81 -32.69
C PHE A 307 26.36 9.81 -33.82
N ASP A 308 27.40 8.98 -33.69
CA ASP A 308 27.67 7.89 -34.65
C ASP A 308 26.58 6.82 -34.60
N ALA A 309 26.15 6.45 -33.39
CA ALA A 309 25.08 5.49 -33.19
C ALA A 309 23.77 5.98 -33.82
N MET A 310 23.39 7.23 -33.55
CA MET A 310 22.21 7.86 -34.17
C MET A 310 22.35 7.97 -35.69
N SER A 311 23.54 8.29 -36.21
CA SER A 311 23.78 8.46 -37.64
C SER A 311 23.63 7.14 -38.42
N ILE A 312 24.22 6.06 -37.91
CA ILE A 312 24.07 4.72 -38.49
C ILE A 312 22.63 4.22 -38.32
N TRP A 313 22.02 4.41 -37.15
CA TRP A 313 20.62 4.01 -36.91
C TRP A 313 19.65 4.69 -37.89
N GLN A 314 19.84 5.99 -38.17
CA GLN A 314 19.05 6.76 -39.13
C GLN A 314 19.21 6.22 -40.56
N ALA A 315 20.44 5.99 -41.00
CA ALA A 315 20.72 5.42 -42.33
C ALA A 315 20.04 4.04 -42.54
N PHE A 316 19.92 3.23 -41.48
CA PHE A 316 19.23 1.93 -41.49
C PHE A 316 17.74 1.99 -41.11
N LYS A 317 17.19 3.18 -40.86
CA LYS A 317 15.80 3.38 -40.41
C LYS A 317 15.43 2.48 -39.22
N GLY A 318 16.35 2.36 -38.28
CA GLY A 318 16.23 1.55 -37.07
C GLY A 318 16.41 0.04 -37.22
N LYS A 319 16.72 -0.48 -38.41
CA LYS A 319 16.91 -1.93 -38.66
C LYS A 319 18.32 -2.44 -38.32
N ILE A 320 18.98 -1.85 -37.32
CA ILE A 320 20.35 -2.22 -36.91
C ILE A 320 20.52 -2.14 -35.39
N GLY A 321 21.11 -3.18 -34.79
CA GLY A 321 21.49 -3.17 -33.38
C GLY A 321 22.77 -2.38 -33.18
N ILE A 322 22.73 -1.30 -32.40
CA ILE A 322 23.89 -0.41 -32.22
C ILE A 322 23.93 0.21 -30.81
N VAL A 323 25.13 0.32 -30.24
CA VAL A 323 25.40 0.90 -28.92
C VAL A 323 26.63 1.81 -28.98
N ALA A 324 26.72 2.82 -28.09
CA ALA A 324 27.92 3.68 -27.99
C ALA A 324 28.54 3.66 -26.59
N VAL A 325 29.87 3.55 -26.53
CA VAL A 325 30.64 3.42 -25.27
C VAL A 325 31.02 4.75 -24.59
N LEU A 326 30.63 5.88 -25.20
CA LEU A 326 30.92 7.24 -24.73
C LEU A 326 32.41 7.60 -24.76
N GLY A 327 33.10 7.28 -25.86
CA GLY A 327 34.54 7.49 -26.05
C GLY A 327 35.37 6.20 -25.95
N ALA A 328 36.37 6.03 -26.80
CA ALA A 328 37.14 4.79 -26.96
C ALA A 328 37.92 4.37 -25.71
N ALA A 329 38.23 5.27 -24.78
CA ALA A 329 38.85 4.90 -23.50
C ALA A 329 37.84 4.34 -22.46
N ASN A 330 36.53 4.56 -22.66
CA ASN A 330 35.52 4.37 -21.62
C ASN A 330 34.79 3.01 -21.67
N TRP A 331 34.99 2.18 -22.71
CA TRP A 331 34.35 0.86 -22.83
C TRP A 331 34.56 -0.04 -21.60
N ARG A 332 35.71 0.07 -20.91
CA ARG A 332 35.98 -0.69 -19.67
C ARG A 332 35.04 -0.34 -18.52
N LYS A 333 34.45 0.86 -18.52
CA LYS A 333 33.47 1.33 -17.52
C LYS A 333 32.05 1.03 -17.99
N THR A 334 31.71 1.40 -19.22
CA THR A 334 30.34 1.34 -19.75
C THR A 334 29.89 -0.06 -20.17
N LEU A 335 30.78 -0.89 -20.72
CA LEU A 335 30.42 -2.21 -21.25
C LEU A 335 30.56 -3.33 -20.19
N LYS A 336 31.56 -3.23 -19.29
CA LYS A 336 31.91 -4.29 -18.32
C LYS A 336 30.74 -4.81 -17.47
N PRO A 337 29.77 -3.99 -17.00
CA PRO A 337 28.60 -4.49 -16.27
C PRO A 337 27.66 -5.34 -17.14
N LEU A 338 27.56 -5.00 -18.43
CA LEU A 338 26.60 -5.60 -19.38
C LEU A 338 27.13 -6.88 -20.05
N LEU A 339 28.45 -7.12 -20.06
CA LEU A 339 29.08 -8.29 -20.67
C LEU A 339 28.55 -9.65 -20.16
N LYS A 340 27.91 -9.71 -18.98
CA LYS A 340 27.29 -10.93 -18.46
C LYS A 340 26.05 -11.37 -19.27
N SER A 341 25.40 -10.44 -19.96
CA SER A 341 24.14 -10.66 -20.68
C SER A 341 24.31 -10.84 -22.20
N CYS A 342 25.56 -10.90 -22.68
CA CYS A 342 25.89 -10.89 -24.11
C CYS A 342 26.14 -12.29 -24.71
N SER A 343 25.70 -13.37 -24.05
CA SER A 343 25.89 -14.74 -24.53
C SER A 343 25.19 -14.95 -25.88
N GLY A 344 25.86 -15.61 -26.83
CA GLY A 344 25.32 -15.90 -28.17
C GLY A 344 25.27 -14.70 -29.13
N LYS A 345 25.76 -13.51 -28.74
CA LYS A 345 25.74 -12.30 -29.56
C LYS A 345 27.07 -12.05 -30.29
N LYS A 346 27.00 -11.43 -31.47
CA LYS A 346 28.16 -11.07 -32.31
C LYS A 346 28.39 -9.56 -32.30
N PHE A 347 29.64 -9.12 -32.16
CA PHE A 347 29.96 -7.69 -32.06
C PHE A 347 30.83 -7.18 -33.21
N VAL A 348 30.43 -6.07 -33.83
CA VAL A 348 31.24 -5.31 -34.78
C VAL A 348 31.66 -4.00 -34.12
N ILE A 349 32.94 -3.84 -33.84
CA ILE A 349 33.48 -2.62 -33.22
C ILE A 349 33.87 -1.66 -34.34
N LEU A 350 33.25 -0.47 -34.33
CA LEU A 350 33.49 0.65 -35.24
C LEU A 350 33.90 1.88 -34.41
N PHE A 351 35.16 1.92 -33.99
CA PHE A 351 35.77 3.12 -33.41
C PHE A 351 36.51 3.91 -34.50
N ASP A 352 36.95 5.11 -34.15
CA ASP A 352 37.69 5.99 -35.04
C ASP A 352 38.95 5.30 -35.59
N GLY A 353 39.30 5.61 -36.85
CA GLY A 353 40.43 4.98 -37.54
C GLY A 353 41.81 5.49 -37.13
N ASP A 354 41.92 6.28 -36.05
CA ASP A 354 43.18 6.80 -35.54
C ASP A 354 43.91 5.82 -34.60
N GLU A 355 45.10 6.18 -34.13
CA GLU A 355 45.93 5.29 -33.31
C GLU A 355 45.25 4.91 -31.98
N ALA A 356 44.51 5.83 -31.36
CA ALA A 356 43.81 5.60 -30.10
C ALA A 356 42.55 4.75 -30.31
N GLY A 357 41.76 5.05 -31.35
CA GLY A 357 40.57 4.28 -31.73
C GLY A 357 40.93 2.84 -32.11
N ARG A 358 41.93 2.64 -33.00
CA ARG A 358 42.42 1.29 -33.39
C ARG A 358 42.97 0.50 -32.20
N THR A 359 43.74 1.13 -31.31
CA THR A 359 44.27 0.47 -30.11
C THR A 359 43.16 0.04 -29.15
N ASN A 360 42.16 0.90 -28.91
CA ASN A 360 41.05 0.56 -28.02
C ASN A 360 40.08 -0.45 -28.64
N ALA A 361 39.82 -0.39 -29.95
CA ALA A 361 39.01 -1.38 -30.66
C ALA A 361 39.66 -2.77 -30.59
N LYS A 362 40.98 -2.86 -30.78
CA LYS A 362 41.73 -4.11 -30.58
C LYS A 362 41.62 -4.60 -29.13
N ASN A 363 41.87 -3.74 -28.15
CA ASN A 363 41.80 -4.12 -26.73
C ASN A 363 40.40 -4.61 -26.31
N LEU A 364 39.34 -3.99 -26.84
CA LEU A 364 37.95 -4.41 -26.59
C LEU A 364 37.65 -5.74 -27.29
N ARG A 365 38.04 -5.90 -28.56
CA ARG A 365 37.91 -7.15 -29.31
C ARG A 365 38.58 -8.31 -28.57
N ASP A 366 39.82 -8.13 -28.15
CA ASP A 366 40.61 -9.16 -27.50
C ASP A 366 40.03 -9.52 -26.11
N GLU A 367 39.39 -8.58 -25.40
CA GLU A 367 38.64 -8.84 -24.16
C GLU A 367 37.30 -9.56 -24.39
N LEU A 368 36.61 -9.32 -25.51
CA LEU A 368 35.40 -10.04 -25.91
C LEU A 368 35.73 -11.49 -26.31
N LEU A 369 36.79 -11.69 -27.10
CA LEU A 369 37.26 -13.02 -27.51
C LEU A 369 37.66 -13.87 -26.30
N LYS A 370 38.36 -13.30 -25.30
CA LYS A 370 38.66 -13.97 -24.01
C LYS A 370 37.41 -14.43 -23.24
N ARG A 371 36.26 -13.80 -23.49
CA ARG A 371 34.97 -14.13 -22.87
C ARG A 371 34.11 -15.06 -23.73
N LYS A 372 34.70 -15.66 -24.77
CA LYS A 372 34.02 -16.51 -25.76
C LYS A 372 32.91 -15.79 -26.56
N ILE A 373 33.05 -14.47 -26.72
CA ILE A 373 32.10 -13.63 -27.50
C ILE A 373 32.75 -13.30 -28.85
N PRO A 374 32.14 -13.70 -30.00
CA PRO A 374 32.67 -13.36 -31.33
C PRO A 374 32.66 -11.85 -31.57
N ALA A 375 33.84 -11.28 -31.82
CA ALA A 375 34.01 -9.85 -32.05
C ALA A 375 35.00 -9.57 -33.19
N VAL A 376 34.66 -8.61 -34.05
CA VAL A 376 35.54 -8.11 -35.11
C VAL A 376 35.69 -6.59 -35.01
N SER A 377 36.88 -6.08 -35.31
CA SER A 377 37.19 -4.64 -35.28
C SER A 377 37.32 -4.10 -36.70
N LYS A 378 36.47 -3.15 -37.08
CA LYS A 378 36.42 -2.52 -38.40
C LYS A 378 36.56 -1.00 -38.26
N PHE A 379 36.94 -0.30 -39.32
CA PHE A 379 37.18 1.14 -39.32
C PHE A 379 36.63 1.75 -40.60
N LEU A 380 35.81 2.79 -40.50
CA LEU A 380 35.12 3.40 -41.65
C LEU A 380 36.09 3.81 -42.76
N PHE A 381 37.21 4.44 -42.38
CA PHE A 381 38.28 4.86 -43.29
C PHE A 381 38.76 3.76 -44.25
N ASP A 382 38.81 2.51 -43.80
CA ASP A 382 39.38 1.42 -44.59
C ASP A 382 38.48 1.04 -45.79
N TYR A 383 37.18 1.37 -45.72
CA TYR A 383 36.16 1.08 -46.75
C TYR A 383 35.81 2.30 -47.62
N LEU A 384 36.31 3.50 -47.32
CA LEU A 384 36.02 4.70 -48.12
C LEU A 384 36.70 4.67 -49.50
N PRO A 385 36.09 5.28 -50.55
CA PRO A 385 36.77 5.56 -51.81
C PRO A 385 37.99 6.46 -51.61
N ASP A 386 39.01 6.35 -52.46
CA ASP A 386 40.28 7.08 -52.25
C ASP A 386 40.11 8.61 -52.24
N LYS A 387 39.22 9.15 -53.08
CA LYS A 387 38.83 10.57 -53.07
C LYS A 387 38.21 11.05 -51.75
N GLU A 388 37.59 10.14 -50.98
CA GLU A 388 37.03 10.45 -49.67
C GLU A 388 38.05 10.23 -48.54
N LYS A 389 38.95 9.24 -48.70
CA LYS A 389 40.10 9.06 -47.80
C LYS A 389 41.00 10.30 -47.76
N GLU A 390 41.26 10.93 -48.90
CA GLU A 390 41.98 12.21 -48.97
C GLU A 390 41.26 13.36 -48.26
N LYS A 391 39.92 13.36 -48.29
CA LYS A 391 39.06 14.43 -47.75
C LYS A 391 38.92 14.38 -46.22
N PHE A 392 38.64 13.19 -45.66
CA PHE A 392 38.36 13.05 -44.22
C PHE A 392 39.55 12.53 -43.40
N GLY A 393 40.48 11.83 -44.04
CA GLY A 393 41.60 11.17 -43.35
C GLY A 393 41.14 10.12 -42.33
N LYS A 394 42.09 9.62 -41.53
CA LYS A 394 41.89 8.48 -40.62
C LYS A 394 40.92 8.72 -39.46
N LYS A 395 40.49 9.96 -39.22
CA LYS A 395 39.59 10.35 -38.12
C LYS A 395 38.11 10.43 -38.51
N VAL A 396 37.76 9.98 -39.71
CA VAL A 396 36.37 9.96 -40.17
C VAL A 396 35.47 9.12 -39.25
N ASP A 397 34.45 9.76 -38.71
CA ASP A 397 33.39 9.14 -37.92
C ASP A 397 32.11 8.94 -38.75
N ALA A 398 31.04 8.37 -38.18
CA ALA A 398 29.81 8.12 -38.94
C ALA A 398 28.95 9.38 -39.10
N ASN A 399 29.10 10.35 -38.20
CA ASN A 399 28.38 11.61 -38.23
C ASN A 399 28.93 12.59 -39.29
N ASP A 400 30.24 12.58 -39.54
CA ASP A 400 30.91 13.31 -40.63
C ASP A 400 30.40 12.86 -42.02
N LEU A 401 30.17 11.55 -42.19
CA LEU A 401 29.63 10.97 -43.41
C LEU A 401 28.14 11.28 -43.60
N LEU A 402 27.33 11.20 -42.53
CA LEU A 402 25.91 11.56 -42.57
C LEU A 402 25.70 13.02 -43.02
N GLN A 403 26.57 13.93 -42.58
CA GLN A 403 26.50 15.36 -42.89
C GLN A 403 26.84 15.71 -44.36
N GLN A 404 27.24 14.73 -45.19
CA GLN A 404 27.46 14.94 -46.61
C GLN A 404 26.15 14.96 -47.41
N LYS A 405 26.21 15.53 -48.62
CA LYS A 405 25.12 15.41 -49.59
C LYS A 405 24.92 13.93 -49.94
N ASN A 406 23.69 13.42 -49.74
CA ASN A 406 23.32 12.01 -49.80
C ASN A 406 23.99 11.11 -48.74
N GLY A 407 24.40 11.68 -47.59
CA GLY A 407 25.14 11.01 -46.52
C GLY A 407 24.46 9.75 -45.96
N GLU A 408 23.13 9.74 -45.82
CA GLU A 408 22.39 8.53 -45.39
C GLU A 408 22.61 7.34 -46.33
N GLN A 409 22.54 7.56 -47.65
CA GLN A 409 22.70 6.49 -48.64
C GLN A 409 24.15 6.03 -48.77
N ALA A 410 25.11 6.95 -48.59
CA ALA A 410 26.53 6.62 -48.54
C ALA A 410 26.86 5.79 -47.29
N LEU A 411 26.41 6.22 -46.11
CA LEU A 411 26.61 5.52 -44.84
C LEU A 411 25.91 4.16 -44.82
N TYR A 412 24.69 4.05 -45.37
CA TYR A 412 24.00 2.76 -45.54
C TYR A 412 24.88 1.76 -46.31
N LYS A 413 25.34 2.12 -47.51
CA LYS A 413 26.16 1.25 -48.36
C LYS A 413 27.48 0.86 -47.70
N LEU A 414 28.12 1.80 -47.01
CA LEU A 414 29.40 1.58 -46.34
C LEU A 414 29.25 0.57 -45.18
N ILE A 415 28.23 0.73 -44.35
CA ILE A 415 27.95 -0.18 -43.23
C ILE A 415 27.44 -1.54 -43.73
N GLU A 416 26.67 -1.59 -44.82
CA GLU A 416 26.24 -2.85 -45.47
C GLU A 416 27.46 -3.65 -45.98
N GLN A 417 28.43 -2.98 -46.62
CA GLN A 417 29.70 -3.59 -47.02
C GLN A 417 30.52 -4.09 -45.80
N ILE A 418 30.53 -3.33 -44.71
CA ILE A 418 31.16 -3.72 -43.45
C ILE A 418 30.45 -4.93 -42.81
N GLN A 419 29.12 -5.00 -42.83
CA GLN A 419 28.33 -6.14 -42.34
C GLN A 419 28.66 -7.41 -43.12
N LEU A 420 28.70 -7.33 -44.45
CA LEU A 420 29.07 -8.45 -45.32
C LEU A 420 30.49 -8.95 -45.00
N ASN A 421 31.47 -8.06 -44.95
CA ASN A 421 32.86 -8.46 -44.67
C ASN A 421 33.09 -8.90 -43.22
N ALA A 422 32.31 -8.41 -42.25
CA ALA A 422 32.32 -8.90 -40.87
C ALA A 422 31.78 -10.34 -40.78
N ARG A 423 30.79 -10.70 -41.60
CA ARG A 423 30.18 -12.05 -41.62
C ARG A 423 31.22 -13.15 -41.86
N ASP A 424 32.08 -12.97 -42.85
CA ASP A 424 33.13 -13.93 -43.23
C ASP A 424 34.25 -14.03 -42.18
N GLU A 425 34.45 -12.97 -41.39
CA GLU A 425 35.44 -12.95 -40.31
C GLU A 425 34.90 -13.52 -38.99
N PHE A 426 33.57 -13.50 -38.77
CA PHE A 426 32.99 -14.08 -37.56
C PHE A 426 33.26 -15.59 -37.44
N GLU A 427 33.31 -16.36 -38.53
CA GLU A 427 33.67 -17.79 -38.46
C GLU A 427 35.12 -18.02 -37.99
N LYS A 428 36.03 -17.08 -38.31
CA LYS A 428 37.41 -17.11 -37.84
C LYS A 428 37.48 -16.66 -36.39
N ALA A 429 36.75 -15.61 -36.02
CA ALA A 429 36.65 -15.10 -34.66
C ALA A 429 36.00 -16.10 -33.69
N GLU A 430 35.03 -16.89 -34.14
CA GLU A 430 34.44 -18.01 -33.37
C GLU A 430 35.49 -19.10 -33.08
N LYS A 431 36.24 -19.51 -34.12
CA LYS A 431 37.36 -20.46 -33.97
C LYS A 431 38.50 -19.90 -33.10
N GLU A 432 38.73 -18.59 -33.11
CA GLU A 432 39.74 -17.92 -32.28
C GLU A 432 39.27 -17.76 -30.82
N ALA A 433 38.00 -17.43 -30.60
CA ALA A 433 37.35 -17.39 -29.28
C ALA A 433 37.30 -18.78 -28.61
N MET A 434 37.21 -19.85 -29.40
CA MET A 434 37.37 -21.23 -28.93
C MET A 434 38.83 -21.64 -28.65
N LYS A 435 39.81 -20.98 -29.28
CA LYS A 435 41.25 -21.28 -29.14
C LYS A 435 41.97 -20.47 -28.06
N ASN A 436 41.45 -19.30 -27.68
CA ASN A 436 42.08 -18.39 -26.72
C ASN A 436 41.93 -18.83 -25.26
N THR A 437 42.13 -20.11 -24.99
CA THR A 437 42.43 -20.58 -23.64
C THR A 437 43.94 -20.51 -23.38
N THR A 438 44.32 -20.52 -22.09
CA THR A 438 45.72 -20.61 -21.59
C THR A 438 46.56 -19.30 -21.58
N THR A 439 46.57 -18.57 -20.44
CA THR A 439 47.76 -17.80 -19.95
C THR A 439 47.85 -17.73 -18.41
N HIS A 440 47.48 -18.80 -17.72
CA HIS A 440 48.45 -19.46 -16.83
C HIS A 440 48.60 -20.86 -17.39
N ALA A 441 49.83 -21.30 -17.65
CA ALA A 441 50.12 -22.55 -18.38
C ALA A 441 49.38 -23.74 -17.74
N PRO A 442 48.31 -24.26 -18.36
CA PRO A 442 47.54 -25.33 -17.78
C PRO A 442 47.94 -26.65 -18.43
N ARG A 443 47.97 -27.68 -17.60
CA ARG A 443 47.81 -29.06 -18.07
C ARG A 443 46.50 -29.16 -18.83
N ASP A 444 46.44 -30.04 -19.82
CA ASP A 444 45.38 -30.17 -20.81
C ASP A 444 43.97 -29.84 -20.28
N GLU A 445 43.38 -28.76 -20.76
CA GLU A 445 42.03 -28.31 -20.35
C GLU A 445 40.97 -29.40 -20.54
N LYS A 446 41.18 -30.28 -21.53
CA LYS A 446 40.33 -31.43 -21.75
C LYS A 446 40.35 -32.39 -20.55
N SER A 447 41.54 -32.64 -19.98
CA SER A 447 41.67 -33.43 -18.75
C SER A 447 41.10 -32.73 -17.51
N ILE A 448 41.04 -31.39 -17.48
CA ILE A 448 40.44 -30.64 -16.35
C ILE A 448 38.91 -30.74 -16.39
N VAL A 449 38.29 -30.67 -17.57
CA VAL A 449 36.83 -30.88 -17.71
C VAL A 449 36.49 -32.35 -17.45
N GLU A 450 37.27 -33.29 -18.01
CA GLU A 450 37.10 -34.73 -17.77
C GLU A 450 37.33 -35.10 -16.27
N ASP A 451 38.28 -34.49 -15.55
CA ASP A 451 38.48 -34.67 -14.10
C ASP A 451 37.35 -34.04 -13.28
N PHE A 452 36.85 -32.86 -13.66
CA PHE A 452 35.74 -32.20 -12.97
C PHE A 452 34.43 -33.00 -13.10
N GLU A 453 34.10 -33.47 -14.31
CA GLU A 453 32.92 -34.32 -14.54
C GLU A 453 33.07 -35.68 -13.81
N SER A 454 34.23 -36.31 -13.89
CA SER A 454 34.56 -37.56 -13.16
C SER A 454 34.41 -37.41 -11.64
N ARG A 455 34.91 -36.32 -11.05
CA ARG A 455 34.72 -36.01 -9.61
C ARG A 455 33.28 -35.76 -9.25
N PHE A 456 32.53 -35.06 -10.11
CA PHE A 456 31.12 -34.80 -9.87
C PHE A 456 30.28 -36.09 -9.92
N ASP A 457 30.63 -37.04 -10.79
CA ASP A 457 30.02 -38.37 -10.82
C ASP A 457 30.46 -39.26 -9.66
N LYS A 458 31.72 -39.18 -9.21
CA LYS A 458 32.18 -39.80 -7.96
C LYS A 458 31.40 -39.26 -6.75
N LEU A 459 31.15 -37.96 -6.69
CA LEU A 459 30.35 -37.34 -5.64
C LEU A 459 28.90 -37.85 -5.64
N LYS A 460 28.24 -37.96 -6.81
CA LYS A 460 26.92 -38.60 -6.92
C LYS A 460 26.94 -40.07 -6.46
N PHE A 461 27.98 -40.82 -6.82
CA PHE A 461 28.13 -42.20 -6.40
C PHE A 461 28.25 -42.31 -4.87
N LEU A 462 29.13 -41.52 -4.24
CA LEU A 462 29.24 -41.44 -2.78
C LEU A 462 27.90 -41.07 -2.13
N GLN A 463 27.18 -40.09 -2.69
CA GLN A 463 25.84 -39.69 -2.23
C GLN A 463 24.81 -40.83 -2.33
N SER A 464 24.97 -41.80 -3.23
CA SER A 464 24.08 -42.98 -3.33
C SER A 464 24.33 -44.07 -2.27
N LEU A 465 25.49 -44.04 -1.60
CA LEU A 465 25.83 -45.02 -0.57
C LEU A 465 25.09 -44.78 0.76
N PRO A 466 24.89 -45.82 1.60
CA PRO A 466 24.34 -45.65 2.95
C PRO A 466 25.16 -44.68 3.80
N GLN A 467 24.48 -43.88 4.64
CA GLN A 467 25.13 -42.85 5.44
C GLN A 467 26.13 -43.46 6.45
N SER A 468 27.34 -42.89 6.48
CA SER A 468 28.40 -43.23 7.43
C SER A 468 29.39 -42.07 7.52
N GLU A 469 30.12 -41.96 8.64
CA GLU A 469 31.07 -40.87 8.87
C GLU A 469 32.21 -40.85 7.84
N ASP A 470 32.72 -42.01 7.43
CA ASP A 470 33.74 -42.14 6.37
C ASP A 470 33.20 -41.65 5.01
N ARG A 471 32.00 -42.08 4.60
CA ARG A 471 31.33 -41.58 3.39
C ARG A 471 31.18 -40.05 3.43
N ASP A 472 30.69 -39.52 4.54
CA ASP A 472 30.37 -38.09 4.64
C ASP A 472 31.66 -37.24 4.60
N ASN A 473 32.74 -37.72 5.22
CA ASN A 473 34.08 -37.15 5.08
C ASN A 473 34.63 -37.23 3.64
N GLN A 474 34.42 -38.34 2.92
CA GLN A 474 34.81 -38.48 1.51
C GLN A 474 34.01 -37.53 0.60
N ILE A 475 32.72 -37.31 0.87
CA ILE A 475 31.90 -36.32 0.15
C ILE A 475 32.47 -34.90 0.38
N ILE A 476 32.74 -34.52 1.63
CA ILE A 476 33.34 -33.21 1.96
C ILE A 476 34.70 -33.04 1.26
N ALA A 477 35.52 -34.09 1.19
CA ALA A 477 36.80 -34.07 0.47
C ALA A 477 36.64 -33.80 -1.03
N GLU A 478 35.71 -34.47 -1.73
CA GLU A 478 35.47 -34.20 -3.15
C GLU A 478 34.83 -32.81 -3.39
N ILE A 479 33.97 -32.31 -2.50
CA ILE A 479 33.46 -30.93 -2.56
C ILE A 479 34.63 -29.93 -2.50
N ARG A 480 35.60 -30.14 -1.60
CA ARG A 480 36.79 -29.28 -1.49
C ARG A 480 37.64 -29.28 -2.76
N GLU A 481 37.74 -30.38 -3.48
CA GLU A 481 38.46 -30.46 -4.76
C GLU A 481 37.70 -29.81 -5.91
N LEU A 482 36.37 -29.91 -5.93
CA LEU A 482 35.48 -29.24 -6.89
C LEU A 482 35.34 -27.72 -6.63
N CYS A 483 35.64 -27.25 -5.42
CA CYS A 483 35.62 -25.83 -5.08
C CYS A 483 36.71 -25.02 -5.77
N ASP A 484 36.37 -23.78 -6.08
CA ASP A 484 37.22 -22.83 -6.75
C ASP A 484 38.22 -22.18 -5.75
N TRP A 485 39.52 -22.48 -5.84
CA TRP A 485 40.54 -22.06 -4.86
C TRP A 485 41.19 -20.70 -5.17
N LYS A 486 41.61 -19.97 -4.13
CA LYS A 486 42.61 -18.90 -4.20
C LYS A 486 43.98 -19.55 -4.20
N ILE A 487 44.79 -19.24 -5.21
CA ILE A 487 46.14 -19.76 -5.38
C ILE A 487 47.15 -18.63 -5.20
N ASP A 488 48.26 -18.89 -4.53
CA ASP A 488 49.41 -17.98 -4.49
C ASP A 488 50.09 -17.93 -5.86
N LYS A 489 50.26 -16.72 -6.42
CA LYS A 489 50.80 -16.54 -7.77
C LYS A 489 52.31 -16.81 -7.89
N LYS A 490 53.03 -16.93 -6.78
CA LYS A 490 54.47 -17.19 -6.71
C LYS A 490 54.76 -18.64 -6.39
N THR A 491 54.08 -19.24 -5.41
CA THR A 491 54.33 -20.64 -5.00
C THR A 491 53.44 -21.65 -5.71
N GLY A 492 52.29 -21.21 -6.27
CA GLY A 492 51.29 -22.10 -6.85
C GLY A 492 50.44 -22.86 -5.82
N GLU A 493 50.63 -22.58 -4.53
CA GLU A 493 49.93 -23.26 -3.44
C GLU A 493 48.48 -22.77 -3.31
N ARG A 494 47.58 -23.70 -2.98
CA ARG A 494 46.20 -23.39 -2.60
C ARG A 494 46.19 -22.74 -1.21
N LEU A 495 45.73 -21.50 -1.13
CA LEU A 495 45.68 -20.73 0.12
C LEU A 495 44.36 -20.96 0.87
N TYR A 496 43.22 -20.72 0.22
CA TYR A 496 41.88 -20.89 0.79
C TYR A 496 40.83 -21.02 -0.32
N ILE A 497 39.68 -21.63 -0.03
CA ILE A 497 38.55 -21.71 -0.96
C ILE A 497 37.99 -20.29 -1.19
N LYS A 498 37.80 -19.88 -2.45
CA LYS A 498 37.28 -18.54 -2.74
C LYS A 498 35.85 -18.42 -2.18
N PRO A 499 35.49 -17.30 -1.54
CA PRO A 499 34.11 -17.03 -1.15
C PRO A 499 33.31 -16.55 -2.36
N THR A 500 33.00 -17.48 -3.26
CA THR A 500 32.08 -17.25 -4.39
C THR A 500 30.72 -17.85 -4.08
N PHE A 501 29.69 -17.28 -4.70
CA PHE A 501 28.33 -17.78 -4.60
C PHE A 501 28.21 -19.23 -5.11
N ASP A 502 28.98 -19.58 -6.16
CA ASP A 502 28.97 -20.92 -6.73
C ASP A 502 29.65 -21.95 -5.82
N ASN A 503 30.75 -21.60 -5.13
CA ASN A 503 31.36 -22.47 -4.11
C ASN A 503 30.41 -22.70 -2.92
N MET A 504 29.79 -21.63 -2.41
CA MET A 504 28.81 -21.75 -1.32
C MET A 504 27.60 -22.60 -1.75
N LYS A 505 27.08 -22.39 -2.95
CA LYS A 505 26.00 -23.22 -3.52
C LYS A 505 26.42 -24.69 -3.68
N LEU A 506 27.67 -24.97 -4.10
CA LEU A 506 28.20 -26.32 -4.19
C LEU A 506 28.25 -26.98 -2.81
N ILE A 507 28.78 -26.29 -1.80
CA ILE A 507 28.88 -26.76 -0.42
C ILE A 507 27.49 -27.04 0.16
N PHE A 508 26.61 -26.04 0.25
CA PHE A 508 25.29 -26.19 0.87
C PHE A 508 24.38 -27.22 0.17
N ASN A 509 24.57 -27.45 -1.13
CA ASN A 509 23.76 -28.44 -1.86
C ASN A 509 24.26 -29.89 -1.71
N ASN A 510 25.52 -30.11 -1.32
CA ASN A 510 26.14 -31.45 -1.40
C ASN A 510 26.76 -31.95 -0.08
N ASP A 511 27.11 -31.04 0.83
CA ASP A 511 27.57 -31.38 2.17
C ASP A 511 26.45 -32.12 2.92
N PRO A 512 26.66 -33.36 3.42
CA PRO A 512 25.62 -34.15 4.08
C PRO A 512 25.04 -33.47 5.33
N ASN A 513 25.80 -32.62 6.02
CA ASN A 513 25.34 -31.87 7.19
C ASN A 513 24.56 -30.62 6.80
N LEU A 514 24.94 -29.91 5.73
CA LEU A 514 24.29 -28.66 5.32
C LEU A 514 23.13 -28.81 4.32
N GLN A 515 23.10 -29.90 3.54
CA GLN A 515 22.04 -30.16 2.57
C GLN A 515 20.68 -30.28 3.28
N LYS A 516 19.71 -29.45 2.88
CA LYS A 516 18.37 -29.34 3.51
C LYS A 516 18.44 -29.13 5.04
N LEU A 517 19.40 -28.35 5.52
CA LEU A 517 19.54 -28.04 6.95
C LEU A 517 18.43 -27.10 7.45
N VAL A 518 18.15 -26.05 6.66
CA VAL A 518 17.20 -24.97 6.98
C VAL A 518 16.12 -24.85 5.89
N GLY A 519 14.92 -24.48 6.30
CA GLY A 519 13.76 -24.20 5.44
C GLY A 519 12.92 -23.06 6.01
N PHE A 520 12.19 -22.37 5.15
CA PHE A 520 11.35 -21.23 5.55
C PHE A 520 9.93 -21.72 5.85
N ASP A 521 9.43 -21.48 7.05
CA ASP A 521 8.02 -21.72 7.37
C ASP A 521 7.17 -20.49 7.00
N GLU A 522 6.33 -20.63 5.98
CA GLU A 522 5.38 -19.60 5.53
C GLU A 522 4.39 -19.20 6.62
N PHE A 523 4.12 -20.08 7.60
CA PHE A 523 3.20 -19.79 8.69
C PHE A 523 3.86 -18.84 9.69
N THR A 524 4.90 -19.29 10.41
CA THR A 524 5.59 -18.45 11.40
C THR A 524 6.44 -17.32 10.80
N CYS A 525 6.58 -17.29 9.46
CA CYS A 525 7.45 -16.40 8.70
C CYS A 525 8.92 -16.45 9.17
N ALA A 526 9.42 -17.64 9.49
CA ALA A 526 10.74 -17.82 10.10
C ALA A 526 11.57 -18.91 9.39
N ASP A 527 12.89 -18.73 9.41
CA ASP A 527 13.85 -19.78 9.05
C ASP A 527 13.89 -20.82 10.18
N VAL A 528 13.73 -22.11 9.85
CA VAL A 528 13.66 -23.20 10.82
C VAL A 528 14.50 -24.42 10.40
N LEU A 529 15.03 -25.14 11.38
CA LEU A 529 15.78 -26.36 11.18
C LEU A 529 14.88 -27.51 10.74
N LEU A 530 15.24 -28.13 9.62
CA LEU A 530 14.57 -29.30 9.06
C LEU A 530 15.12 -30.63 9.60
N LYS A 531 16.33 -30.61 10.16
CA LYS A 531 17.03 -31.77 10.72
C LYS A 531 18.00 -31.35 11.84
N ASP A 532 18.55 -32.32 12.56
CA ASP A 532 19.65 -32.10 13.51
C ASP A 532 20.87 -31.46 12.81
N THR A 533 21.52 -30.52 13.49
CA THR A 533 22.78 -29.90 13.03
C THR A 533 23.97 -30.58 13.71
N PRO A 534 25.21 -30.41 13.18
CA PRO A 534 26.42 -30.86 13.87
C PRO A 534 26.62 -30.27 15.28
N TRP A 535 26.00 -29.11 15.57
CA TRP A 535 26.17 -28.37 16.82
C TRP A 535 24.97 -28.40 17.77
N ARG A 536 23.76 -28.78 17.31
CA ARG A 536 22.59 -29.00 18.17
C ARG A 536 21.54 -29.92 17.53
N ARG A 537 20.83 -30.66 18.38
CA ARG A 537 19.63 -31.41 17.96
C ARG A 537 18.42 -30.49 17.80
N ALA A 538 17.58 -30.77 16.81
CA ALA A 538 16.31 -30.09 16.52
C ALA A 538 15.11 -30.68 17.31
N ASN A 539 15.35 -31.67 18.17
CA ASN A 539 14.32 -32.51 18.81
C ASN A 539 13.53 -31.87 19.97
N ASN A 540 13.56 -30.55 20.13
CA ASN A 540 12.59 -29.83 20.97
C ASN A 540 11.71 -28.96 20.07
N HIS A 541 10.40 -29.24 20.04
CA HIS A 541 9.41 -28.48 19.25
C HIS A 541 9.39 -26.98 19.55
N ILE A 542 9.91 -26.58 20.72
CA ILE A 542 9.99 -25.20 21.23
C ILE A 542 11.21 -24.43 20.65
N ASN A 543 12.16 -25.07 19.97
CA ASN A 543 13.41 -24.40 19.55
C ASN A 543 13.94 -24.90 18.18
N LYS A 544 13.08 -24.92 17.16
CA LYS A 544 13.48 -25.20 15.77
C LYS A 544 13.90 -23.97 14.97
N GLU A 545 13.57 -22.76 15.42
CA GLU A 545 13.95 -21.51 14.76
C GLU A 545 15.48 -21.39 14.60
N TRP A 546 15.92 -20.94 13.42
CA TRP A 546 17.29 -20.58 13.14
C TRP A 546 17.64 -19.28 13.86
N SER A 547 18.85 -19.18 14.40
CA SER A 547 19.24 -18.06 15.27
C SER A 547 20.66 -17.56 14.99
N ASP A 548 21.01 -16.38 15.51
CA ASP A 548 22.38 -15.84 15.50
C ASP A 548 23.44 -16.82 16.02
N LYS A 549 23.05 -17.75 16.90
CA LYS A 549 23.91 -18.83 17.41
C LYS A 549 24.18 -19.87 16.33
N ASP A 550 23.17 -20.23 15.53
CA ASP A 550 23.33 -21.14 14.39
C ASP A 550 24.17 -20.51 13.29
N ASP A 551 24.01 -19.22 13.00
CA ASP A 551 24.91 -18.49 12.11
C ASP A 551 26.37 -18.52 12.60
N ALA A 552 26.58 -18.41 13.92
CA ALA A 552 27.92 -18.47 14.52
C ALA A 552 28.53 -19.88 14.39
N GLN A 553 27.74 -20.94 14.65
CA GLN A 553 28.19 -22.32 14.53
C GLN A 553 28.39 -22.76 13.08
N LEU A 554 27.53 -22.34 12.16
CA LEU A 554 27.69 -22.53 10.72
C LEU A 554 28.99 -21.92 10.21
N ARG A 555 29.35 -20.71 10.67
CA ARG A 555 30.65 -20.08 10.35
C ARG A 555 31.83 -20.86 10.90
N LEU A 556 31.71 -21.49 12.07
CA LEU A 556 32.74 -22.36 12.64
C LEU A 556 32.88 -23.67 11.86
N TYR A 557 31.77 -24.37 11.61
CA TYR A 557 31.72 -25.58 10.79
C TYR A 557 32.32 -25.36 9.39
N LEU A 558 31.92 -24.27 8.71
CA LEU A 558 32.48 -23.91 7.41
C LEU A 558 34.00 -23.65 7.48
N ARG A 559 34.50 -23.05 8.57
CA ARG A 559 35.94 -22.86 8.79
C ARG A 559 36.69 -24.19 9.00
N GLU A 560 36.14 -25.09 9.80
CA GLU A 560 36.76 -26.38 10.14
C GLU A 560 36.81 -27.31 8.93
N HIS A 561 35.70 -27.43 8.18
CA HIS A 561 35.59 -28.35 7.06
C HIS A 561 36.08 -27.79 5.72
N TYR A 562 36.02 -26.47 5.49
CA TYR A 562 36.35 -25.85 4.19
C TYR A 562 37.46 -24.76 4.26
N GLY A 563 38.01 -24.48 5.44
CA GLY A 563 39.06 -23.47 5.63
C GLY A 563 38.51 -22.04 5.75
N GLU A 564 39.39 -21.04 5.78
CA GLU A 564 38.98 -19.66 6.08
C GLU A 564 38.18 -18.98 4.95
N LEU A 565 36.86 -19.17 4.99
CA LEU A 565 35.89 -18.55 4.11
C LEU A 565 35.58 -17.11 4.55
N GLN A 566 36.18 -16.14 3.86
CA GLN A 566 35.94 -14.71 4.10
C GLN A 566 34.58 -14.27 3.55
N GLY A 567 33.81 -13.47 4.29
CA GLY A 567 32.57 -12.85 3.78
C GLY A 567 31.31 -13.33 4.49
N LYS A 568 31.09 -12.82 5.71
CA LYS A 568 29.92 -13.07 6.56
C LYS A 568 28.58 -12.95 5.79
N SER A 569 28.42 -11.87 5.03
CA SER A 569 27.17 -11.62 4.28
C SER A 569 26.86 -12.66 3.20
N LEU A 570 27.88 -13.28 2.58
CA LEU A 570 27.67 -14.31 1.57
C LEU A 570 27.11 -15.60 2.18
N ILE A 571 27.52 -15.91 3.41
CA ILE A 571 27.00 -17.07 4.16
C ILE A 571 25.53 -16.79 4.54
N GLU A 572 25.23 -15.59 5.02
CA GLU A 572 23.87 -15.15 5.36
C GLU A 572 22.94 -15.15 4.13
N ASP A 573 23.39 -14.59 3.00
CA ASP A 573 22.66 -14.65 1.71
C ASP A 573 22.40 -16.09 1.25
N MET A 574 23.32 -17.02 1.54
CA MET A 574 23.17 -18.45 1.19
C MET A 574 22.22 -19.18 2.14
N VAL A 575 22.24 -18.89 3.44
CA VAL A 575 21.26 -19.41 4.42
C VAL A 575 19.85 -19.02 3.99
N VAL A 576 19.61 -17.72 3.72
CA VAL A 576 18.32 -17.22 3.22
C VAL A 576 17.90 -17.93 1.94
N ARG A 577 18.83 -18.10 0.98
CA ARG A 577 18.55 -18.83 -0.27
C ARG A 577 18.17 -20.28 -0.04
N VAL A 578 18.89 -21.00 0.81
CA VAL A 578 18.63 -22.43 1.09
C VAL A 578 17.32 -22.59 1.84
N SER A 579 17.05 -21.68 2.79
CA SER A 579 15.77 -21.64 3.52
C SER A 579 14.59 -21.45 2.56
N GLN A 580 14.65 -20.43 1.70
CA GLN A 580 13.63 -20.14 0.67
C GLN A 580 13.51 -21.22 -0.42
N ALA A 581 14.53 -22.06 -0.61
CA ALA A 581 14.47 -23.22 -1.51
C ALA A 581 13.76 -24.43 -0.87
N ASN A 582 13.68 -24.47 0.47
CA ASN A 582 13.00 -25.51 1.24
C ASN A 582 11.78 -24.93 1.99
N THR A 583 11.05 -24.00 1.36
CA THR A 583 9.84 -23.38 1.93
C THR A 583 8.72 -24.40 2.15
N PHE A 584 8.03 -24.31 3.29
CA PHE A 584 6.90 -25.14 3.66
C PHE A 584 5.94 -24.37 4.59
N ASN A 585 4.84 -24.99 5.03
CA ASN A 585 3.92 -24.39 5.99
C ASN A 585 3.50 -25.46 7.02
N VAL A 586 3.80 -25.25 8.31
CA VAL A 586 3.52 -26.26 9.35
C VAL A 586 2.04 -26.62 9.49
N VAL A 587 1.13 -25.65 9.33
CA VAL A 587 -0.31 -25.88 9.52
C VAL A 587 -0.92 -26.55 8.28
N LYS A 588 -0.53 -26.16 7.05
CA LYS A 588 -0.90 -26.91 5.84
C LYS A 588 -0.42 -28.35 5.92
N ASN A 589 0.81 -28.57 6.41
CA ASN A 589 1.36 -29.91 6.62
C ASN A 589 0.57 -30.71 7.67
N TYR A 590 0.08 -30.08 8.74
CA TYR A 590 -0.82 -30.73 9.70
C TYR A 590 -2.09 -31.24 9.01
N PHE A 591 -2.81 -30.37 8.28
CA PHE A 591 -4.01 -30.77 7.53
C PHE A 591 -3.76 -31.89 6.52
N ASN A 592 -2.66 -31.82 5.78
CA ASN A 592 -2.26 -32.85 4.81
C ASN A 592 -1.93 -34.22 5.45
N ASN A 593 -1.65 -34.28 6.75
CA ASN A 593 -1.33 -35.50 7.50
C ASN A 593 -2.43 -35.92 8.49
N LEU A 594 -3.60 -35.27 8.47
CA LEU A 594 -4.73 -35.70 9.29
C LEU A 594 -5.22 -37.10 8.89
N PRO A 595 -5.76 -37.89 9.84
CA PRO A 595 -6.52 -39.07 9.50
C PRO A 595 -7.73 -38.69 8.64
N LYS A 596 -8.23 -39.64 7.82
CA LYS A 596 -9.51 -39.46 7.14
C LYS A 596 -10.62 -39.23 8.17
N TRP A 597 -11.59 -38.38 7.83
CA TRP A 597 -12.78 -38.20 8.65
C TRP A 597 -13.54 -39.52 8.79
N ASP A 598 -13.96 -39.83 10.01
CA ASP A 598 -14.71 -41.04 10.38
C ASP A 598 -16.21 -40.96 10.07
N GLY A 599 -16.68 -39.85 9.51
CA GLY A 599 -18.09 -39.62 9.17
C GLY A 599 -18.98 -39.19 10.33
N ILE A 600 -18.44 -39.03 11.55
CA ILE A 600 -19.19 -38.57 12.72
C ILE A 600 -19.15 -37.03 12.77
N PRO A 601 -20.29 -36.33 12.69
CA PRO A 601 -20.33 -34.87 12.75
C PRO A 601 -20.03 -34.38 14.18
N ARG A 602 -19.13 -33.41 14.29
CA ARG A 602 -18.64 -32.80 15.54
C ARG A 602 -18.65 -31.28 15.45
N ALA A 603 -18.25 -30.72 14.31
CA ALA A 603 -17.96 -29.30 14.12
C ALA A 603 -19.08 -28.37 14.63
N GLU A 604 -20.29 -28.50 14.10
CA GLU A 604 -21.45 -27.70 14.51
C GLU A 604 -21.80 -27.81 16.00
N THR A 605 -21.48 -28.94 16.63
CA THR A 605 -21.88 -29.26 18.00
C THR A 605 -20.78 -28.99 19.05
N LEU A 606 -19.63 -28.45 18.65
CA LEU A 606 -18.44 -28.36 19.48
C LEU A 606 -18.69 -27.57 20.79
N PHE A 607 -19.16 -26.32 20.69
CA PHE A 607 -19.44 -25.50 21.87
C PHE A 607 -20.74 -25.90 22.58
N ILE A 608 -21.71 -26.48 21.86
CA ILE A 608 -22.93 -27.06 22.46
C ILE A 608 -22.55 -28.20 23.42
N LYS A 609 -21.71 -29.13 22.97
CA LYS A 609 -21.28 -30.31 23.73
C LYS A 609 -20.44 -29.95 24.96
N PHE A 610 -19.42 -29.10 24.78
CA PHE A 610 -18.40 -28.87 25.83
C PHE A 610 -18.61 -27.60 26.67
N LEU A 611 -19.30 -26.57 26.15
CA LEU A 611 -19.58 -25.32 26.87
C LEU A 611 -21.06 -25.12 27.21
N ARG A 612 -21.92 -26.09 26.85
CA ARG A 612 -23.37 -26.05 27.03
C ARG A 612 -24.00 -24.79 26.41
N VAL A 613 -23.51 -24.41 25.22
CA VAL A 613 -24.21 -23.43 24.38
C VAL A 613 -25.55 -24.02 23.93
N ASP A 614 -26.60 -23.21 23.87
CA ASP A 614 -27.93 -23.66 23.46
C ASP A 614 -27.92 -24.17 22.01
N ASP A 615 -28.47 -25.37 21.78
CA ASP A 615 -28.53 -25.99 20.45
C ASP A 615 -29.52 -25.24 19.56
N THR A 616 -28.99 -24.31 18.78
CA THR A 616 -29.72 -23.44 17.87
C THR A 616 -29.05 -23.45 16.49
N PRO A 617 -29.81 -23.22 15.39
CA PRO A 617 -29.22 -23.08 14.06
C PRO A 617 -28.11 -22.04 14.02
N PHE A 618 -28.29 -20.91 14.72
CA PHE A 618 -27.30 -19.86 14.89
C PHE A 618 -25.99 -20.37 15.53
N ALA A 619 -26.07 -21.07 16.67
CA ALA A 619 -24.88 -21.58 17.35
C ALA A 619 -24.11 -22.61 16.49
N ARG A 620 -24.83 -23.50 15.81
CA ARG A 620 -24.24 -24.48 14.88
C ARG A 620 -23.52 -23.81 13.73
N GLU A 621 -24.18 -22.85 13.08
CA GLU A 621 -23.66 -22.13 11.93
C GLU A 621 -22.43 -21.29 12.30
N VAL A 622 -22.49 -20.50 13.39
CA VAL A 622 -21.35 -19.73 13.91
C VAL A 622 -20.15 -20.63 14.21
N THR A 623 -20.38 -21.79 14.84
CA THR A 623 -19.30 -22.72 15.19
C THR A 623 -18.61 -23.28 13.94
N LEU A 624 -19.39 -23.79 12.98
CA LEU A 624 -18.85 -24.33 11.73
C LEU A 624 -18.17 -23.25 10.88
N ASN A 625 -18.78 -22.07 10.79
CA ASN A 625 -18.26 -20.92 10.05
C ASN A 625 -16.87 -20.48 10.57
N TRP A 626 -16.71 -20.36 11.89
CA TRP A 626 -15.44 -19.98 12.51
C TRP A 626 -14.34 -21.03 12.29
N LEU A 627 -14.68 -22.33 12.36
CA LEU A 627 -13.74 -23.43 12.07
C LEU A 627 -13.34 -23.46 10.59
N LEU A 628 -14.29 -23.28 9.65
CA LEU A 628 -14.01 -23.20 8.21
C LEU A 628 -13.13 -21.99 7.88
N ALA A 629 -13.38 -20.84 8.52
CA ALA A 629 -12.57 -19.64 8.38
C ALA A 629 -11.13 -19.85 8.88
N ALA A 630 -10.94 -20.63 9.95
CA ALA A 630 -9.61 -20.99 10.43
C ALA A 630 -8.81 -21.76 9.36
N ILE A 631 -9.42 -22.74 8.68
CA ILE A 631 -8.77 -23.46 7.57
C ILE A 631 -8.52 -22.51 6.38
N ALA A 632 -9.54 -21.77 5.97
CA ALA A 632 -9.44 -20.86 4.82
C ALA A 632 -8.34 -19.81 5.00
N ARG A 633 -8.13 -19.30 6.21
CA ARG A 633 -7.03 -18.37 6.55
C ARG A 633 -5.63 -18.98 6.33
N ILE A 634 -5.46 -20.30 6.46
CA ILE A 634 -4.18 -21.00 6.25
C ILE A 634 -3.91 -21.25 4.76
N PHE A 635 -4.94 -21.66 4.00
CA PHE A 635 -4.81 -21.98 2.57
C PHE A 635 -4.95 -20.75 1.66
N HIS A 636 -5.69 -19.73 2.10
CA HIS A 636 -5.84 -18.42 1.46
C HIS A 636 -5.56 -17.28 2.46
N PRO A 637 -4.30 -17.08 2.90
CA PRO A 637 -3.93 -15.99 3.78
C PRO A 637 -4.43 -14.64 3.26
N GLY A 638 -5.04 -13.87 4.16
CA GLY A 638 -5.63 -12.58 3.85
C GLY A 638 -7.07 -12.60 3.33
N CYS A 639 -7.72 -13.76 3.19
CA CYS A 639 -9.16 -13.83 2.89
C CYS A 639 -9.99 -12.98 3.87
N ARG A 640 -11.07 -12.37 3.41
CA ARG A 640 -11.93 -11.47 4.20
C ARG A 640 -12.76 -12.27 5.20
N TYR A 641 -12.21 -12.44 6.39
CA TYR A 641 -12.94 -12.87 7.57
C TYR A 641 -12.84 -11.77 8.63
N GLN A 642 -13.92 -11.01 8.83
CA GLN A 642 -13.97 -9.79 9.65
C GLN A 642 -14.79 -9.95 10.95
N THR A 643 -15.07 -11.20 11.31
CA THR A 643 -15.79 -11.61 12.51
C THR A 643 -14.84 -12.24 13.53
N ALA A 644 -15.21 -12.21 14.80
CA ALA A 644 -14.59 -12.94 15.89
C ALA A 644 -15.65 -13.74 16.64
N LEU A 645 -15.32 -14.97 17.02
CA LEU A 645 -16.12 -15.76 17.95
C LEU A 645 -16.05 -15.12 19.33
N VAL A 646 -17.17 -14.98 20.04
CA VAL A 646 -17.18 -14.49 21.43
C VAL A 646 -17.85 -15.53 22.31
N LEU A 647 -17.09 -16.07 23.27
CA LEU A 647 -17.57 -17.00 24.27
C LEU A 647 -17.87 -16.23 25.56
N HIS A 648 -19.16 -15.94 25.78
CA HIS A 648 -19.68 -15.31 27.01
C HIS A 648 -20.15 -16.39 27.99
N GLY A 649 -20.06 -16.12 29.29
CA GLY A 649 -20.54 -17.01 30.36
C GLY A 649 -19.66 -16.95 31.60
N ASN A 650 -19.97 -17.75 32.62
CA ASN A 650 -19.24 -17.75 33.90
C ASN A 650 -17.72 -18.00 33.76
N GLN A 651 -16.94 -17.54 34.75
CA GLN A 651 -15.51 -17.84 34.83
C GLN A 651 -15.29 -19.34 35.15
N LYS A 652 -14.15 -19.90 34.72
CA LYS A 652 -13.73 -21.30 34.97
C LYS A 652 -14.64 -22.40 34.38
N ILE A 653 -15.39 -22.08 33.33
CA ILE A 653 -16.22 -23.05 32.57
C ILE A 653 -15.51 -23.68 31.35
N GLY A 654 -14.20 -23.50 31.21
CA GLY A 654 -13.39 -24.13 30.16
C GLY A 654 -13.22 -23.34 28.84
N LYS A 655 -13.72 -22.09 28.74
CA LYS A 655 -13.67 -21.26 27.51
C LYS A 655 -12.28 -21.18 26.85
N SER A 656 -11.26 -20.73 27.59
CA SER A 656 -9.89 -20.64 27.05
C SER A 656 -9.30 -22.01 26.73
N TYR A 657 -9.55 -23.00 27.59
CA TYR A 657 -9.03 -24.36 27.42
C TYR A 657 -9.54 -25.05 26.14
N ILE A 658 -10.80 -24.86 25.75
CA ILE A 658 -11.29 -25.40 24.47
C ILE A 658 -10.65 -24.69 23.26
N ILE A 659 -10.43 -23.37 23.34
CA ILE A 659 -9.73 -22.61 22.28
C ILE A 659 -8.27 -23.10 22.17
N GLU A 660 -7.59 -23.30 23.29
CA GLU A 660 -6.24 -23.87 23.40
C GLU A 660 -6.16 -25.27 22.77
N ARG A 661 -7.07 -26.18 23.11
CA ARG A 661 -7.10 -27.54 22.53
C ARG A 661 -7.42 -27.55 21.03
N ILE A 662 -8.21 -26.60 20.53
CA ILE A 662 -8.51 -26.45 19.10
C ILE A 662 -7.29 -25.94 18.31
N GLY A 663 -6.59 -24.91 18.83
CA GLY A 663 -5.41 -24.33 18.19
C GLY A 663 -4.12 -25.15 18.36
N GLY A 664 -4.03 -25.96 19.41
CA GLY A 664 -2.91 -26.85 19.67
C GLY A 664 -1.58 -26.09 19.76
N ALA A 665 -0.56 -26.56 19.03
CA ALA A 665 0.75 -25.92 18.98
C ALA A 665 0.76 -24.51 18.36
N TRP A 666 -0.36 -24.06 17.78
CA TRP A 666 -0.54 -22.74 17.16
C TRP A 666 -1.66 -21.92 17.83
N TYR A 667 -2.08 -22.30 19.04
CA TYR A 667 -2.84 -21.41 19.91
C TYR A 667 -1.95 -20.27 20.41
N LEU A 668 -2.50 -19.05 20.46
CA LEU A 668 -1.86 -17.89 21.08
C LEU A 668 -2.87 -17.14 21.94
N GLU A 669 -2.51 -16.92 23.20
CA GLU A 669 -3.16 -15.92 24.05
C GLU A 669 -2.55 -14.55 23.73
N LEU A 670 -3.35 -13.61 23.23
CA LEU A 670 -2.89 -12.25 22.96
C LEU A 670 -2.85 -11.46 24.26
N THR A 671 -1.64 -11.13 24.72
CA THR A 671 -1.40 -10.40 25.99
C THR A 671 -1.03 -8.94 25.76
N GLU A 672 -0.69 -8.60 24.52
CA GLU A 672 -0.28 -7.28 24.07
C GLU A 672 -1.48 -6.38 23.75
N ASP A 673 -1.35 -5.08 24.06
CA ASP A 673 -2.38 -4.09 23.75
C ASP A 673 -2.70 -4.06 22.25
N VAL A 674 -3.99 -4.19 21.94
CA VAL A 674 -4.49 -4.32 20.56
C VAL A 674 -4.39 -2.98 19.82
N GLY A 675 -3.22 -2.72 19.27
CA GLY A 675 -2.83 -1.42 18.70
C GLY A 675 -1.31 -1.22 18.69
N ASP A 676 -0.58 -1.91 19.59
CA ASP A 676 0.88 -1.97 19.54
C ASP A 676 1.36 -2.74 18.30
N SER A 677 2.53 -2.37 17.81
CA SER A 677 3.33 -3.19 16.91
C SER A 677 3.62 -4.58 17.53
N HIS A 678 3.82 -4.71 18.84
CA HIS A 678 4.13 -6.01 19.45
C HIS A 678 3.01 -7.04 19.25
N ALA A 679 1.74 -6.64 19.37
CA ALA A 679 0.59 -7.50 19.07
C ALA A 679 0.60 -8.02 17.62
N ALA A 680 1.05 -7.21 16.66
CA ALA A 680 1.16 -7.60 15.25
C ALA A 680 2.33 -8.56 14.96
N ASP A 681 3.38 -8.57 15.78
CA ASP A 681 4.44 -9.58 15.68
C ASP A 681 4.04 -10.89 16.38
N ALA A 682 3.34 -10.81 17.51
CA ALA A 682 2.87 -11.97 18.26
C ALA A 682 1.95 -12.86 17.41
N ILE A 683 0.93 -12.28 16.75
CA ILE A 683 -0.02 -13.05 15.93
C ILE A 683 0.61 -13.77 14.73
N LYS A 684 1.83 -13.42 14.28
CA LYS A 684 2.52 -14.12 13.17
C LYS A 684 2.78 -15.60 13.47
N LYS A 685 2.79 -15.99 14.75
CA LYS A 685 3.05 -17.38 15.18
C LYS A 685 1.80 -18.11 15.65
N GLY A 686 0.63 -17.46 15.62
CA GLY A 686 -0.64 -17.99 16.12
C GLY A 686 -1.66 -18.17 15.01
N TRP A 687 -2.37 -19.29 15.03
CA TRP A 687 -3.45 -19.62 14.09
C TRP A 687 -4.82 -19.33 14.70
N ILE A 688 -5.00 -19.74 15.96
CA ILE A 688 -6.17 -19.46 16.78
C ILE A 688 -5.73 -18.49 17.87
N ILE A 689 -6.18 -17.23 17.78
CA ILE A 689 -5.81 -16.16 18.71
C ILE A 689 -6.94 -15.97 19.72
N GLU A 690 -6.66 -16.14 21.01
CA GLU A 690 -7.57 -15.74 22.09
C GLU A 690 -7.28 -14.30 22.52
N ILE A 691 -8.33 -13.48 22.56
CA ILE A 691 -8.33 -12.16 23.22
C ILE A 691 -9.10 -12.29 24.53
N LYS A 692 -8.44 -12.12 25.67
CA LYS A 692 -9.08 -12.19 26.99
C LYS A 692 -9.69 -10.85 27.43
N GLU A 693 -10.74 -10.94 28.24
CA GLU A 693 -11.23 -9.87 29.13
C GLU A 693 -11.56 -8.53 28.46
N MET A 694 -12.36 -8.56 27.38
CA MET A 694 -12.81 -7.35 26.67
C MET A 694 -13.57 -6.33 27.56
N SER A 695 -14.18 -6.77 28.66
CA SER A 695 -15.00 -5.90 29.54
C SER A 695 -14.20 -4.79 30.23
N ALA A 696 -12.90 -5.00 30.49
CA ALA A 696 -12.02 -3.99 31.08
C ALA A 696 -11.66 -2.85 30.09
N MET A 697 -11.78 -3.08 28.78
CA MET A 697 -11.26 -2.19 27.74
C MET A 697 -12.10 -0.91 27.57
N ARG A 698 -11.41 0.22 27.34
CA ARG A 698 -12.04 1.52 27.03
C ARG A 698 -12.62 1.51 25.61
N LYS A 699 -13.55 2.42 25.33
CA LYS A 699 -14.18 2.56 24.00
C LYS A 699 -13.18 2.79 22.85
N THR A 700 -12.04 3.43 23.14
CA THR A 700 -10.92 3.60 22.19
C THR A 700 -10.22 2.28 21.88
N GLU A 701 -10.00 1.43 22.89
CA GLU A 701 -9.39 0.11 22.75
C GLU A 701 -10.34 -0.84 22.00
N ILE A 702 -11.65 -0.83 22.30
CA ILE A 702 -12.65 -1.61 21.55
C ILE A 702 -12.67 -1.26 20.05
N ASN A 703 -12.51 0.03 19.71
CA ASN A 703 -12.41 0.44 18.30
C ASN A 703 -11.09 -0.02 17.65
N ALA A 704 -9.99 -0.06 18.42
CA ALA A 704 -8.74 -0.62 17.96
C ALA A 704 -8.83 -2.15 17.76
N VAL A 705 -9.54 -2.88 18.62
CA VAL A 705 -9.88 -4.30 18.46
C VAL A 705 -10.72 -4.55 17.20
N LYS A 706 -11.76 -3.75 16.93
CA LYS A 706 -12.52 -3.82 15.66
C LYS A 706 -11.61 -3.66 14.45
N ALA A 707 -10.84 -2.57 14.41
CA ALA A 707 -9.90 -2.30 13.34
C ALA A 707 -8.77 -3.33 13.25
N PHE A 708 -8.43 -4.01 14.35
CA PHE A 708 -7.47 -5.10 14.37
C PHE A 708 -8.09 -6.34 13.73
N ILE A 709 -9.27 -6.81 14.15
CA ILE A 709 -9.99 -7.98 13.59
C ILE A 709 -10.25 -7.80 12.08
N GLU A 710 -10.62 -6.60 11.64
CA GLU A 710 -11.01 -6.32 10.25
C GLU A 710 -9.89 -6.40 9.20
N ARG A 711 -8.61 -6.34 9.61
CA ARG A 711 -7.47 -6.36 8.69
C ARG A 711 -7.33 -7.71 7.96
N SER A 712 -6.97 -7.64 6.68
CA SER A 712 -6.53 -8.77 5.85
C SER A 712 -5.01 -8.98 5.89
N SER A 713 -4.24 -7.97 6.30
CA SER A 713 -2.78 -8.00 6.24
C SER A 713 -2.15 -6.92 7.11
N GLU A 714 -0.91 -7.17 7.50
CA GLU A 714 -0.03 -6.29 8.25
C GLU A 714 1.18 -5.91 7.39
N THR A 715 1.33 -4.62 7.06
CA THR A 715 2.53 -4.09 6.41
C THR A 715 3.51 -3.63 7.49
N ARG A 716 4.65 -4.32 7.62
CA ARG A 716 5.69 -3.99 8.61
C ARG A 716 7.08 -4.05 8.00
N ARG A 717 7.97 -3.17 8.46
CA ARG A 717 9.42 -3.31 8.25
C ARG A 717 10.04 -3.93 9.50
N GLU A 718 10.55 -5.15 9.38
CA GLU A 718 11.26 -5.81 10.47
C GLU A 718 12.57 -5.07 10.79
N ALA A 719 13.08 -5.25 12.02
CA ALA A 719 14.34 -4.64 12.43
C ALA A 719 15.45 -5.04 11.46
N TYR A 720 16.27 -4.08 11.04
CA TYR A 720 17.35 -4.25 10.05
C TYR A 720 16.92 -4.63 8.61
N ALA A 721 15.66 -4.99 8.35
CA ALA A 721 15.17 -5.23 6.99
C ALA A 721 15.30 -3.97 6.13
N ARG A 722 15.65 -4.12 4.84
CA ARG A 722 15.75 -2.99 3.89
C ARG A 722 14.39 -2.52 3.35
N ARG A 723 13.39 -3.39 3.34
CA ARG A 723 12.05 -3.17 2.77
C ARG A 723 10.98 -3.53 3.81
N ALA A 724 9.80 -2.93 3.71
CA ALA A 724 8.62 -3.44 4.41
C ALA A 724 8.13 -4.70 3.71
N THR A 725 7.67 -5.68 4.49
CA THR A 725 6.99 -6.89 4.04
C THR A 725 5.50 -6.78 4.39
N VAL A 726 4.65 -7.29 3.50
CA VAL A 726 3.22 -7.45 3.76
C VAL A 726 3.02 -8.88 4.22
N THR A 727 2.61 -9.05 5.48
CA THR A 727 2.20 -10.36 6.00
C THR A 727 0.69 -10.46 5.80
N TYR A 728 0.22 -11.46 5.08
CA TYR A 728 -1.21 -11.72 4.94
C TYR A 728 -1.71 -12.51 6.14
N ARG A 729 -2.86 -12.10 6.68
CA ARG A 729 -3.36 -12.67 7.93
C ARG A 729 -3.85 -14.11 7.74
N HIS A 730 -3.25 -15.01 8.51
CA HIS A 730 -3.47 -16.45 8.48
C HIS A 730 -4.19 -16.99 9.73
N CYS A 731 -4.71 -16.10 10.59
CA CYS A 731 -5.33 -16.46 11.87
C CYS A 731 -6.82 -16.05 11.97
N VAL A 732 -7.52 -16.66 12.93
CA VAL A 732 -8.86 -16.26 13.37
C VAL A 732 -8.87 -15.91 14.86
N PHE A 733 -9.83 -15.08 15.27
CA PHE A 733 -9.96 -14.59 16.64
C PHE A 733 -11.11 -15.28 17.38
N ALA A 734 -10.84 -15.65 18.63
CA ALA A 734 -11.83 -15.96 19.64
C ALA A 734 -11.65 -14.99 20.82
N ILE A 735 -12.75 -14.60 21.46
CA ILE A 735 -12.74 -13.66 22.58
C ILE A 735 -13.45 -14.31 23.76
N THR A 736 -12.82 -14.31 24.93
CA THR A 736 -13.43 -14.86 26.15
C THR A 736 -13.81 -13.73 27.10
N VAL A 737 -15.10 -13.70 27.49
CA VAL A 737 -15.66 -12.62 28.32
C VAL A 737 -16.51 -13.22 29.43
N ASN A 738 -16.44 -12.64 30.63
CA ASN A 738 -17.24 -13.07 31.79
C ASN A 738 -18.44 -12.13 32.03
N ASP A 739 -18.21 -10.81 31.93
CA ASP A 739 -19.24 -9.80 32.17
C ASP A 739 -20.24 -9.70 31.01
N SER A 740 -21.46 -9.27 31.30
CA SER A 740 -22.51 -9.04 30.30
C SER A 740 -22.49 -7.62 29.70
N GLU A 741 -21.64 -6.72 30.20
CA GLU A 741 -21.47 -5.36 29.69
C GLU A 741 -20.07 -5.17 29.09
N PHE A 742 -19.87 -5.64 27.85
CA PHE A 742 -18.57 -5.54 27.18
C PHE A 742 -18.61 -4.79 25.83
N LEU A 743 -19.78 -4.62 25.22
CA LEU A 743 -19.92 -3.81 24.00
C LEU A 743 -20.29 -2.37 24.37
N ARG A 744 -19.39 -1.42 24.12
CA ARG A 744 -19.58 0.02 24.44
C ARG A 744 -19.88 0.90 23.22
N ASP A 745 -20.13 0.29 22.07
CA ASP A 745 -20.37 0.99 20.80
C ASP A 745 -21.50 0.32 20.01
N VAL A 746 -22.47 1.12 19.56
CA VAL A 746 -23.64 0.67 18.80
C VAL A 746 -23.31 0.29 17.34
N THR A 747 -22.13 0.67 16.82
CA THR A 747 -21.82 0.46 15.40
C THR A 747 -21.04 -0.83 15.11
N GLY A 748 -21.55 -1.65 14.19
CA GLY A 748 -20.78 -2.76 13.61
C GLY A 748 -20.61 -3.98 14.53
N ASN A 749 -21.58 -4.22 15.42
CA ASN A 749 -21.57 -5.31 16.39
C ASN A 749 -21.79 -6.70 15.78
N ARG A 750 -22.31 -6.78 14.55
CA ARG A 750 -22.35 -7.99 13.72
C ARG A 750 -20.99 -8.72 13.54
N ARG A 751 -19.88 -8.08 13.92
CA ARG A 751 -18.53 -8.69 13.92
C ARG A 751 -18.28 -9.59 15.13
N TYR A 752 -19.09 -9.49 16.19
CA TYR A 752 -18.97 -10.30 17.40
C TYR A 752 -20.02 -11.40 17.38
N LEU A 753 -19.59 -12.64 17.12
CA LEU A 753 -20.46 -13.81 17.06
C LEU A 753 -20.56 -14.43 18.46
N ILE A 754 -21.51 -13.91 19.25
CA ILE A 754 -21.62 -14.21 20.68
C ILE A 754 -22.39 -15.52 20.91
N LEU A 755 -21.74 -16.47 21.58
CA LEU A 755 -22.34 -17.69 22.10
C LEU A 755 -22.37 -17.66 23.63
N HIS A 756 -23.56 -17.78 24.21
CA HIS A 756 -23.74 -17.87 25.66
C HIS A 756 -23.46 -19.29 26.15
N CYS A 757 -22.50 -19.45 27.05
CA CYS A 757 -22.01 -20.73 27.54
C CYS A 757 -22.60 -21.03 28.93
N ASN A 758 -23.53 -21.99 29.00
CA ASN A 758 -24.26 -22.33 30.24
C ASN A 758 -23.57 -23.37 31.15
N SER A 759 -22.33 -23.79 30.85
CA SER A 759 -21.71 -24.90 31.58
C SER A 759 -21.50 -24.59 33.07
N ALA A 760 -21.78 -25.58 33.92
CA ALA A 760 -21.41 -25.55 35.32
C ALA A 760 -19.88 -25.63 35.47
N MET A 761 -19.36 -25.13 36.61
CA MET A 761 -17.92 -25.11 36.84
C MET A 761 -17.37 -26.54 36.99
N PHE A 762 -16.34 -26.87 36.19
CA PHE A 762 -15.48 -28.05 36.37
C PHE A 762 -16.10 -29.46 36.22
N ASP A 763 -17.01 -29.68 35.26
CA ASP A 763 -17.01 -30.98 34.57
C ASP A 763 -15.74 -31.06 33.71
N TYR A 764 -14.90 -32.08 33.94
CA TYR A 764 -13.71 -32.27 33.12
C TYR A 764 -14.09 -32.51 31.66
N VAL A 765 -13.23 -32.05 30.76
CA VAL A 765 -13.39 -32.20 29.32
C VAL A 765 -13.01 -33.62 28.88
N GLU A 766 -13.73 -34.60 29.42
CA GLU A 766 -13.69 -36.02 29.03
C GLU A 766 -14.28 -36.14 27.62
N GLY A 767 -13.44 -35.88 26.61
CA GLY A 767 -13.82 -35.99 25.21
C GLY A 767 -13.12 -35.06 24.23
N LEU A 768 -12.43 -34.00 24.66
CA LEU A 768 -11.42 -33.32 23.81
C LEU A 768 -10.09 -34.05 23.96
N THR A 769 -10.04 -35.28 23.44
CA THR A 769 -8.78 -35.99 23.23
C THR A 769 -8.12 -35.52 21.94
N ASP A 770 -6.86 -35.86 21.72
CA ASP A 770 -6.15 -35.45 20.50
C ASP A 770 -6.77 -36.12 19.26
N GLU A 771 -7.30 -37.34 19.38
CA GLU A 771 -8.07 -38.01 18.33
C GLU A 771 -9.38 -37.27 18.02
N TYR A 772 -10.06 -36.73 19.04
CA TYR A 772 -11.26 -35.92 18.82
C TYR A 772 -10.93 -34.62 18.07
N ILE A 773 -9.83 -33.94 18.43
CA ILE A 773 -9.38 -32.72 17.74
C ILE A 773 -8.93 -33.04 16.30
N GLN A 774 -8.21 -34.14 16.07
CA GLN A 774 -7.84 -34.58 14.73
C GLN A 774 -9.08 -34.91 13.87
N GLN A 775 -10.07 -35.61 14.41
CA GLN A 775 -11.30 -35.95 13.69
C GLN A 775 -12.22 -34.74 13.47
N LEU A 776 -12.26 -33.79 14.42
CA LEU A 776 -12.90 -32.49 14.25
C LEU A 776 -12.27 -31.73 13.07
N TRP A 777 -10.94 -31.61 13.04
CA TRP A 777 -10.26 -30.93 11.94
C TRP A 777 -10.36 -31.69 10.62
N ALA A 778 -10.42 -33.02 10.63
CA ALA A 778 -10.67 -33.83 9.43
C ALA A 778 -12.06 -33.59 8.83
N GLU A 779 -13.11 -33.49 9.67
CA GLU A 779 -14.46 -33.11 9.25
C GLU A 779 -14.46 -31.72 8.60
N VAL A 780 -13.90 -30.72 9.29
CA VAL A 780 -13.90 -29.33 8.81
C VAL A 780 -13.07 -29.21 7.54
N TYR A 781 -11.96 -29.94 7.42
CA TYR A 781 -11.13 -29.97 6.21
C TYR A 781 -11.85 -30.61 5.03
N GLN A 782 -12.62 -31.69 5.25
CA GLN A 782 -13.48 -32.24 4.21
C GLN A 782 -14.57 -31.23 3.78
N LYS A 783 -15.31 -30.64 4.73
CA LYS A 783 -16.32 -29.62 4.44
C LYS A 783 -15.73 -28.40 3.70
N TYR A 784 -14.50 -28.00 4.03
CA TYR A 784 -13.76 -26.95 3.32
C TYR A 784 -13.43 -27.36 1.87
N ASN A 785 -13.00 -28.59 1.63
CA ASN A 785 -12.75 -29.09 0.26
C ASN A 785 -14.06 -29.19 -0.55
N GLU A 786 -15.20 -29.44 0.09
CA GLU A 786 -16.54 -29.40 -0.52
C GLU A 786 -17.01 -27.97 -0.90
N MET A 787 -16.33 -26.91 -0.44
CA MET A 787 -16.64 -25.51 -0.80
C MET A 787 -16.10 -25.10 -2.19
N PHE A 788 -15.25 -25.90 -2.82
CA PHE A 788 -14.69 -25.59 -4.15
C PHE A 788 -15.66 -25.99 -5.26
N ASP A 789 -15.95 -25.06 -6.17
CA ASP A 789 -16.77 -25.35 -7.37
C ASP A 789 -15.95 -26.10 -8.43
N ASN A 790 -16.60 -26.57 -9.51
CA ASN A 790 -15.98 -27.39 -10.57
C ASN A 790 -14.69 -26.80 -11.19
N ASP A 791 -14.50 -25.48 -11.13
CA ASP A 791 -13.32 -24.77 -11.63
C ASP A 791 -12.18 -24.66 -10.59
N ASN A 792 -12.30 -25.31 -9.43
CA ASN A 792 -11.39 -25.24 -8.27
C ASN A 792 -11.12 -23.82 -7.74
N ALA A 793 -12.05 -22.89 -7.95
CA ALA A 793 -11.99 -21.55 -7.39
C ALA A 793 -12.51 -21.53 -5.94
N PHE A 794 -11.77 -20.89 -5.04
CA PHE A 794 -12.22 -20.62 -3.67
C PHE A 794 -13.16 -19.41 -3.65
N ASP A 795 -14.46 -19.63 -3.41
CA ASP A 795 -15.42 -18.54 -3.20
C ASP A 795 -15.46 -18.11 -1.72
N GLU A 796 -14.79 -17.00 -1.44
CA GLU A 796 -14.77 -16.33 -0.13
C GLU A 796 -16.18 -16.01 0.42
N LYS A 797 -17.20 -15.86 -0.44
CA LYS A 797 -18.59 -15.62 0.02
C LYS A 797 -19.17 -16.82 0.76
N LYS A 798 -18.65 -18.03 0.55
CA LYS A 798 -19.07 -19.23 1.30
C LYS A 798 -18.58 -19.21 2.77
N LEU A 799 -17.75 -18.23 3.16
CA LEU A 799 -17.44 -17.91 4.56
C LEU A 799 -18.37 -16.86 5.19
N SER A 800 -19.35 -16.32 4.46
CA SER A 800 -20.37 -15.46 5.05
C SER A 800 -21.41 -16.28 5.80
N LEU A 801 -21.95 -15.72 6.89
CA LEU A 801 -23.12 -16.28 7.55
C LEU A 801 -24.38 -16.10 6.71
N SER A 802 -25.37 -16.95 6.96
CA SER A 802 -26.73 -16.80 6.47
C SER A 802 -27.33 -15.49 6.98
N ARG A 803 -28.22 -14.90 6.20
CA ARG A 803 -28.89 -13.64 6.57
C ARG A 803 -29.64 -13.75 7.91
N GLU A 804 -30.16 -14.93 8.23
CA GLU A 804 -30.83 -15.20 9.50
C GLU A 804 -29.83 -15.21 10.67
N ALA A 805 -28.67 -15.85 10.50
CA ALA A 805 -27.60 -15.81 11.49
C ALA A 805 -26.95 -14.42 11.64
N GLU A 806 -26.79 -13.65 10.55
CA GLU A 806 -26.34 -12.24 10.63
C GLU A 806 -27.32 -11.38 11.44
N MET A 807 -28.62 -11.48 11.17
CA MET A 807 -29.66 -10.78 11.93
C MET A 807 -29.67 -11.23 13.39
N LYS A 808 -29.48 -12.52 13.68
CA LYS A 808 -29.43 -13.03 15.05
C LYS A 808 -28.16 -12.61 15.80
N ALA A 809 -27.02 -12.48 15.11
CA ALA A 809 -25.80 -11.93 15.71
C ALA A 809 -25.99 -10.46 16.14
N GLU A 810 -26.66 -9.65 15.32
CA GLU A 810 -26.95 -8.24 15.64
C GLU A 810 -27.98 -8.09 16.78
N ASP A 811 -29.03 -8.92 16.80
CA ASP A 811 -29.98 -9.03 17.91
C ASP A 811 -29.29 -9.44 19.22
N VAL A 812 -28.53 -10.54 19.22
CA VAL A 812 -27.79 -11.02 20.41
C VAL A 812 -26.81 -9.95 20.89
N ALA A 813 -26.00 -9.36 20.00
CA ALA A 813 -25.02 -8.34 20.39
C ALA A 813 -25.66 -7.05 20.93
N THR A 814 -26.92 -6.76 20.57
CA THR A 814 -27.68 -5.63 21.15
C THR A 814 -27.97 -5.84 22.65
N HIS A 815 -28.11 -7.08 23.11
CA HIS A 815 -28.33 -7.42 24.53
C HIS A 815 -27.09 -7.21 25.42
N TYR A 816 -25.89 -7.09 24.83
CA TYR A 816 -24.61 -6.88 25.53
C TYR A 816 -24.07 -5.45 25.40
N LEU A 817 -24.90 -4.53 24.88
CA LEU A 817 -24.59 -3.11 24.82
C LEU A 817 -24.74 -2.45 26.19
N GLN A 818 -23.64 -1.88 26.69
CA GLN A 818 -23.63 -1.08 27.90
C GLN A 818 -24.48 0.19 27.71
N ASP A 819 -25.38 0.48 28.66
CA ASP A 819 -26.18 1.72 28.67
C ASP A 819 -25.25 2.93 28.79
N ASP A 820 -25.42 3.91 27.91
CA ASP A 820 -24.54 5.08 27.79
C ASP A 820 -24.90 6.21 28.78
N GLY A 821 -25.79 5.92 29.74
CA GLY A 821 -26.37 6.87 30.69
C GLY A 821 -27.48 7.74 30.07
N MET A 822 -27.58 7.80 28.74
CA MET A 822 -28.56 8.62 28.02
C MET A 822 -30.00 8.18 28.34
N THR A 823 -30.22 6.88 28.54
CA THR A 823 -31.51 6.32 28.96
C THR A 823 -31.95 6.86 30.32
N GLY A 824 -31.03 6.96 31.28
CA GLY A 824 -31.26 7.53 32.61
C GLY A 824 -31.55 9.03 32.57
N GLU A 825 -30.74 9.79 31.83
CA GLU A 825 -30.94 11.24 31.66
C GLU A 825 -32.27 11.57 30.97
N ILE A 826 -32.65 10.81 29.93
CA ILE A 826 -33.93 10.99 29.24
C ILE A 826 -35.10 10.68 30.17
N LYS A 827 -35.08 9.55 30.92
CA LYS A 827 -36.11 9.26 31.92
C LYS A 827 -36.23 10.39 32.94
N GLY A 828 -35.10 10.82 33.52
CA GLY A 828 -35.05 11.93 34.48
C GLY A 828 -35.53 13.28 33.93
N HIS A 829 -35.41 13.53 32.62
CA HIS A 829 -36.00 14.71 31.98
C HIS A 829 -37.52 14.57 31.79
N LEU A 830 -38.00 13.39 31.38
CA LEU A 830 -39.42 13.12 31.13
C LEU A 830 -40.25 13.10 32.42
N ASP A 831 -39.63 12.79 33.55
CA ASP A 831 -40.28 12.72 34.86
C ASP A 831 -40.18 14.03 35.66
N LYS A 832 -39.57 15.08 35.10
CA LYS A 832 -39.68 16.45 35.62
C LYS A 832 -41.00 17.09 35.18
N LYS A 833 -41.75 17.62 36.15
CA LYS A 833 -42.88 18.51 35.88
C LYS A 833 -42.39 19.81 35.25
N ILE A 834 -43.12 20.34 34.28
CA ILE A 834 -42.90 21.66 33.68
C ILE A 834 -44.07 22.59 34.04
N PRO A 835 -43.88 23.93 33.95
CA PRO A 835 -44.99 24.87 33.86
C PRO A 835 -45.93 24.49 32.71
N PRO A 836 -47.20 24.95 32.70
CA PRO A 836 -48.16 24.53 31.69
C PRO A 836 -47.65 24.75 30.27
N GLN A 837 -47.97 23.84 29.34
CA GLN A 837 -47.35 23.85 28.00
C GLN A 837 -47.47 25.20 27.26
N PHE A 838 -48.54 25.97 27.50
CA PHE A 838 -48.74 27.31 26.91
C PHE A 838 -47.82 28.41 27.51
N ILE A 839 -47.27 28.19 28.71
CA ILE A 839 -46.26 29.04 29.35
C ILE A 839 -44.86 28.52 29.01
N TRP A 840 -44.66 27.19 29.03
CA TRP A 840 -43.39 26.54 28.67
C TRP A 840 -42.89 26.96 27.29
N GLN A 841 -43.83 27.09 26.34
CA GLN A 841 -43.52 27.54 24.99
C GLN A 841 -43.00 28.98 24.92
N GLU A 842 -43.34 29.88 25.85
CA GLU A 842 -42.89 31.28 25.85
C GLU A 842 -41.43 31.48 26.32
N PHE A 843 -40.88 30.50 27.05
CA PHE A 843 -39.47 30.47 27.39
C PHE A 843 -38.56 30.20 26.18
N SER A 844 -37.36 30.78 26.22
CA SER A 844 -36.25 30.56 25.30
C SER A 844 -35.62 29.18 25.49
N ARG A 845 -34.77 28.77 24.53
CA ARG A 845 -34.05 27.48 24.63
C ARG A 845 -33.09 27.42 25.80
N GLU A 846 -32.49 28.56 26.17
CA GLU A 846 -31.54 28.63 27.28
C GLU A 846 -32.28 28.50 28.61
N GLU A 847 -33.40 29.21 28.80
CA GLU A 847 -34.23 29.10 30.01
C GLU A 847 -34.80 27.69 30.22
N ARG A 848 -35.24 27.00 29.15
CA ARG A 848 -35.73 25.61 29.26
C ARG A 848 -34.64 24.60 29.61
N ARG A 849 -33.42 24.80 29.11
CA ARG A 849 -32.24 24.00 29.48
C ARG A 849 -31.82 24.28 30.92
N ASP A 850 -31.83 25.55 31.32
CA ASP A 850 -31.54 25.97 32.69
C ASP A 850 -32.56 25.42 33.70
N PHE A 851 -33.85 25.40 33.35
CA PHE A 851 -34.90 24.75 34.16
C PHE A 851 -34.60 23.27 34.43
N HIS A 852 -34.04 22.54 33.47
CA HIS A 852 -33.68 21.13 33.68
C HIS A 852 -32.66 20.95 34.81
N THR A 853 -31.80 21.94 35.02
CA THR A 853 -30.76 21.94 36.07
C THR A 853 -31.24 22.61 37.37
N LYS A 854 -32.07 23.64 37.28
CA LYS A 854 -32.48 24.51 38.41
C LYS A 854 -33.84 24.17 39.02
N GLY A 855 -34.73 23.49 38.29
CA GLY A 855 -36.12 23.21 38.72
C GLY A 855 -37.08 24.40 38.61
N TYR A 856 -36.58 25.59 38.28
CA TYR A 856 -37.36 26.82 38.09
C TYR A 856 -36.80 27.71 36.97
N ILE A 857 -37.63 28.61 36.45
CA ILE A 857 -37.22 29.73 35.59
C ILE A 857 -37.44 31.04 36.34
N LYS A 858 -36.45 31.92 36.27
CA LYS A 858 -36.48 33.26 36.88
C LYS A 858 -36.78 34.31 35.81
N LEU A 859 -37.82 35.11 36.02
CA LEU A 859 -38.14 36.31 35.26
C LEU A 859 -37.78 37.54 36.08
N VAL A 860 -37.17 38.56 35.46
CA VAL A 860 -36.66 39.76 36.14
C VAL A 860 -37.68 40.91 36.13
N ASP A 861 -38.51 41.00 35.09
CA ASP A 861 -39.60 41.98 34.95
C ASP A 861 -40.98 41.34 35.26
N GLY A 862 -41.02 40.30 36.11
CA GLY A 862 -42.23 39.56 36.45
C GLY A 862 -43.04 39.02 35.26
N ALA A 863 -44.38 39.06 35.38
CA ALA A 863 -45.31 38.58 34.35
C ALA A 863 -45.18 39.33 33.00
N ASP A 864 -44.71 40.57 33.06
CA ASP A 864 -44.61 41.51 31.94
C ASP A 864 -43.64 41.00 30.85
N ASP A 865 -42.58 40.28 31.23
CA ASP A 865 -41.61 39.68 30.31
C ASP A 865 -42.28 38.64 29.38
N LEU A 866 -43.07 37.72 29.94
CA LEU A 866 -43.81 36.72 29.15
C LEU A 866 -44.87 37.38 28.25
N ILE A 867 -45.53 38.44 28.72
CA ILE A 867 -46.52 39.17 27.93
C ILE A 867 -45.85 39.89 26.75
N LYS A 868 -44.72 40.57 26.98
CA LYS A 868 -43.90 41.21 25.93
C LYS A 868 -43.44 40.18 24.89
N ARG A 869 -42.95 39.01 25.31
CA ARG A 869 -42.54 37.90 24.44
C ARG A 869 -43.71 37.35 23.61
N ARG A 870 -44.86 37.05 24.23
CA ARG A 870 -46.04 36.52 23.53
C ARG A 870 -46.56 37.50 22.49
N ARG A 871 -46.58 38.80 22.81
CA ARG A 871 -46.95 39.88 21.88
C ARG A 871 -45.96 40.01 20.71
N ALA A 872 -44.65 39.93 20.98
CA ALA A 872 -43.62 40.00 19.95
C ALA A 872 -43.66 38.83 18.94
N ARG A 873 -44.13 37.65 19.34
CA ARG A 873 -44.32 36.48 18.45
C ARG A 873 -45.51 36.61 17.50
N GLY A 874 -46.51 37.43 17.83
CA GLY A 874 -47.75 37.56 17.06
C GLY A 874 -48.61 36.28 17.05
N GLY A 875 -49.68 36.29 16.26
CA GLY A 875 -50.65 35.18 16.15
C GLY A 875 -52.08 35.68 15.95
N LYS A 876 -53.04 34.75 15.80
CA LYS A 876 -54.46 35.11 15.61
C LYS A 876 -55.19 35.50 16.90
N ASN A 877 -54.73 35.00 18.06
CA ASN A 877 -55.41 35.11 19.36
C ASN A 877 -54.52 35.70 20.46
N VAL A 878 -53.58 36.60 20.12
CA VAL A 878 -52.53 37.09 21.04
C VAL A 878 -53.09 37.62 22.35
N ASP A 879 -54.16 38.41 22.34
CA ASP A 879 -54.72 38.99 23.56
C ASP A 879 -55.41 37.94 24.45
N ALA A 880 -56.02 36.89 23.87
CA ALA A 880 -56.59 35.78 24.63
C ALA A 880 -55.50 34.88 25.24
N ASP A 881 -54.38 34.68 24.53
CA ASP A 881 -53.23 33.95 25.07
C ASP A 881 -52.53 34.75 26.17
N VAL A 882 -52.42 36.08 26.02
CA VAL A 882 -51.90 37.00 27.06
C VAL A 882 -52.78 36.98 28.31
N ALA A 883 -54.11 37.06 28.16
CA ALA A 883 -55.05 36.92 29.27
C ALA A 883 -54.87 35.56 29.96
N LYS A 884 -54.77 34.47 29.20
CA LYS A 884 -54.56 33.12 29.76
C LYS A 884 -53.23 32.96 30.52
N ILE A 885 -52.15 33.61 30.06
CA ILE A 885 -50.86 33.64 30.79
C ILE A 885 -51.02 34.43 32.10
N PHE A 886 -51.65 35.59 32.06
CA PHE A 886 -51.89 36.44 33.23
C PHE A 886 -52.80 35.76 34.27
N ASP A 887 -53.94 35.21 33.85
CA ASP A 887 -54.90 34.46 34.67
C ASP A 887 -54.25 33.27 35.36
N TRP A 888 -53.29 32.58 34.73
CA TRP A 888 -52.57 31.49 35.39
C TRP A 888 -51.57 32.03 36.43
N LEU A 889 -50.76 33.03 36.07
CA LEU A 889 -49.74 33.60 36.98
C LEU A 889 -50.38 34.26 38.23
N THR A 890 -51.56 34.86 38.09
CA THR A 890 -52.26 35.60 39.15
C THR A 890 -53.45 34.85 39.76
N GLY A 891 -53.88 33.74 39.16
CA GLY A 891 -54.97 32.89 39.64
C GLY A 891 -54.51 31.77 40.58
N ASP A 892 -55.44 31.28 41.39
CA ASP A 892 -55.15 30.34 42.50
C ASP A 892 -54.59 28.98 42.04
N ALA A 893 -54.76 28.65 40.76
CA ALA A 893 -54.19 27.45 40.15
C ALA A 893 -52.66 27.57 39.92
N GLY A 894 -52.16 28.75 39.54
CA GLY A 894 -50.73 28.97 39.26
C GLY A 894 -49.95 29.57 40.43
N LYS A 895 -50.58 30.34 41.32
CA LYS A 895 -49.95 30.90 42.55
C LYS A 895 -49.13 29.89 43.35
N LYS A 896 -49.54 28.62 43.39
CA LYS A 896 -48.83 27.54 44.09
C LYS A 896 -47.44 27.27 43.52
N PHE A 897 -47.28 27.46 42.21
CA PHE A 897 -46.08 27.18 41.41
C PHE A 897 -45.29 28.43 41.02
N VAL A 898 -45.65 29.59 41.57
CA VAL A 898 -44.93 30.86 41.40
C VAL A 898 -44.47 31.33 42.79
N ARG A 899 -43.27 31.90 42.86
CA ARG A 899 -42.79 32.69 44.02
C ARG A 899 -42.34 34.05 43.54
N ILE A 900 -42.71 35.10 44.26
CA ILE A 900 -42.30 36.47 43.95
C ILE A 900 -41.27 36.91 44.99
N LYS A 901 -40.17 37.51 44.51
CA LYS A 901 -39.20 38.20 45.36
C LYS A 901 -39.22 39.68 45.03
N LYS A 902 -39.88 40.47 45.89
CA LYS A 902 -39.87 41.94 45.84
C LYS A 902 -38.45 42.45 46.12
N ILE A 903 -37.84 43.14 45.17
CA ILE A 903 -36.57 43.84 45.34
C ILE A 903 -36.88 45.25 45.82
N THR A 904 -36.50 45.58 47.06
CA THR A 904 -36.75 46.90 47.65
C THR A 904 -35.50 47.78 47.69
N ARG A 905 -35.69 49.10 47.66
CA ARG A 905 -34.66 50.11 47.91
C ARG A 905 -35.17 51.10 48.95
N GLY A 906 -34.96 50.78 50.22
CA GLY A 906 -35.68 51.43 51.31
C GLY A 906 -37.06 50.78 51.46
N SER A 907 -38.10 51.60 51.60
CA SER A 907 -39.50 51.15 51.69
C SER A 907 -40.23 51.01 50.35
N GLU A 908 -39.55 51.25 49.23
CA GLU A 908 -40.11 51.21 47.88
C GLU A 908 -39.69 49.92 47.14
N VAL A 909 -40.64 49.23 46.51
CA VAL A 909 -40.38 48.06 45.65
C VAL A 909 -39.96 48.56 44.26
N VAL A 910 -38.78 48.16 43.80
CA VAL A 910 -38.15 48.65 42.56
C VAL A 910 -38.23 47.65 41.42
N ALA A 911 -38.38 46.36 41.74
CA ALA A 911 -38.55 45.26 40.78
C ALA A 911 -39.14 44.03 41.50
N GLU A 912 -39.71 43.10 40.73
CA GLU A 912 -40.24 41.83 41.24
C GLU A 912 -39.69 40.66 40.43
N GLU A 913 -38.93 39.78 41.08
CA GLU A 913 -38.42 38.57 40.44
C GLU A 913 -39.44 37.43 40.59
N PHE A 914 -39.91 36.86 39.48
CA PHE A 914 -40.85 35.74 39.49
C PHE A 914 -40.10 34.44 39.24
N TYR A 915 -40.26 33.47 40.15
CA TYR A 915 -39.68 32.14 40.09
C TYR A 915 -40.80 31.14 39.75
N ILE A 916 -40.78 30.58 38.55
CA ILE A 916 -41.82 29.70 38.01
C ILE A 916 -41.34 28.24 38.06
N TYR A 917 -42.09 27.40 38.76
CA TYR A 917 -41.82 25.98 39.01
C TYR A 917 -42.72 25.06 38.17
N GLY A 918 -42.37 23.77 38.10
CA GLY A 918 -43.14 22.77 37.36
C GLY A 918 -44.48 22.40 38.01
N SER A 919 -45.56 22.46 37.25
CA SER A 919 -46.93 22.11 37.71
C SER A 919 -47.48 20.80 37.13
N GLU A 920 -47.12 20.46 35.88
CA GLU A 920 -47.70 19.31 35.15
C GLU A 920 -46.63 18.46 34.44
N TYR A 921 -46.91 17.18 34.22
CA TYR A 921 -46.07 16.33 33.38
C TYR A 921 -46.34 16.59 31.90
N ARG A 922 -45.33 16.46 31.05
CA ARG A 922 -45.48 16.60 29.59
C ARG A 922 -46.39 15.51 29.03
N GLU A 923 -47.43 15.92 28.32
CA GLU A 923 -48.28 14.99 27.57
C GLU A 923 -47.62 14.51 26.26
N HIS A 924 -46.71 15.31 25.70
CA HIS A 924 -46.02 15.03 24.45
C HIS A 924 -44.61 15.61 24.41
N ILE A 925 -43.72 14.96 23.66
CA ILE A 925 -42.34 15.42 23.42
C ILE A 925 -41.77 14.82 22.13
N CYS A 926 -40.80 15.45 21.50
CA CYS A 926 -40.05 14.87 20.38
C CYS A 926 -38.54 14.83 20.64
N ALA A 927 -37.83 14.04 19.84
CA ALA A 927 -36.36 13.95 19.93
C ALA A 927 -35.64 15.29 19.71
N ALA A 928 -36.26 16.25 19.01
CA ALA A 928 -35.69 17.60 18.86
C ALA A 928 -35.82 18.44 20.13
N GLU A 929 -36.90 18.30 20.91
CA GLU A 929 -37.07 18.97 22.20
C GLU A 929 -36.04 18.44 23.20
N ILE A 930 -35.98 17.11 23.39
CA ILE A 930 -34.99 16.46 24.25
C ILE A 930 -33.56 16.85 23.88
N PHE A 931 -33.22 16.85 22.59
CA PHE A 931 -31.90 17.27 22.14
C PHE A 931 -31.54 18.72 22.52
N ASN A 932 -32.47 19.67 22.32
CA ASN A 932 -32.21 21.08 22.62
C ASN A 932 -32.27 21.39 24.13
N GLU A 933 -33.07 20.64 24.90
CA GLU A 933 -33.33 20.92 26.32
C GLU A 933 -32.45 20.08 27.28
N CYS A 934 -31.90 18.94 26.84
CA CYS A 934 -30.96 18.11 27.62
C CYS A 934 -29.50 18.21 27.13
N PHE A 935 -29.27 17.94 25.84
CA PHE A 935 -27.92 17.58 25.34
C PHE A 935 -27.14 18.73 24.68
N GLY A 936 -27.83 19.72 24.11
CA GLY A 936 -27.28 21.05 23.83
C GLY A 936 -26.21 21.19 22.72
N SER A 937 -25.67 20.12 22.13
CA SER A 937 -24.72 20.22 21.00
C SER A 937 -24.64 18.99 20.09
N ASP A 938 -24.34 19.26 18.81
CA ASP A 938 -24.16 18.37 17.64
C ASP A 938 -25.34 17.49 17.15
N LYS A 939 -25.84 17.82 15.95
CA LYS A 939 -27.29 17.85 15.68
C LYS A 939 -27.92 16.62 15.00
N ARG A 940 -27.15 15.59 14.59
CA ARG A 940 -27.70 14.53 13.69
C ARG A 940 -27.63 13.09 14.20
N LYS A 941 -26.54 12.66 14.86
CA LYS A 941 -26.43 11.27 15.32
C LYS A 941 -27.27 10.99 16.58
N GLN A 942 -27.33 11.93 17.52
CA GLN A 942 -28.09 11.78 18.76
C GLN A 942 -29.61 11.71 18.53
N MET A 943 -30.15 12.41 17.53
CA MET A 943 -31.59 12.40 17.24
C MET A 943 -32.13 10.99 16.94
N TYR A 944 -31.35 10.12 16.28
CA TYR A 944 -31.79 8.75 16.02
C TYR A 944 -31.91 7.95 17.34
N ARG A 945 -30.85 7.99 18.15
CA ARG A 945 -30.79 7.30 19.46
C ARG A 945 -31.89 7.75 20.43
N ILE A 946 -32.19 9.05 20.48
CA ILE A 946 -33.30 9.57 21.30
C ILE A 946 -34.65 9.00 20.85
N ASN A 947 -34.89 8.81 19.54
CA ASN A 947 -36.13 8.20 19.06
C ASN A 947 -36.20 6.69 19.39
N GLU A 948 -35.07 5.97 19.37
CA GLU A 948 -35.04 4.57 19.85
C GLU A 948 -35.39 4.48 21.33
N ILE A 949 -34.71 5.28 22.17
CA ILE A 949 -34.96 5.32 23.62
C ILE A 949 -36.43 5.64 23.88
N LEU A 950 -36.98 6.71 23.30
CA LEU A 950 -38.41 7.05 23.42
C LEU A 950 -39.37 5.95 22.94
N SER A 951 -38.98 5.14 21.95
CA SER A 951 -39.79 4.01 21.46
C SER A 951 -39.71 2.78 22.37
N SER A 952 -38.66 2.68 23.20
CA SER A 952 -38.46 1.60 24.18
C SER A 952 -39.01 1.93 25.58
N LEU A 953 -39.42 3.18 25.82
CA LEU A 953 -39.99 3.58 27.11
C LEU A 953 -41.45 3.13 27.24
N GLU A 954 -41.71 2.33 28.27
CA GLU A 954 -43.06 1.97 28.67
C GLU A 954 -43.91 3.22 28.98
N GLY A 955 -45.17 3.22 28.54
CA GLY A 955 -46.07 4.36 28.69
C GLY A 955 -45.86 5.51 27.68
N TRP A 956 -45.00 5.38 26.67
CA TRP A 956 -44.87 6.35 25.57
C TRP A 956 -45.21 5.70 24.21
N HIS A 957 -45.85 6.46 23.31
CA HIS A 957 -46.21 5.97 21.97
C HIS A 957 -46.01 7.04 20.88
N LEU A 958 -45.61 6.62 19.68
CA LEU A 958 -45.31 7.52 18.57
C LEU A 958 -46.59 8.10 17.94
N GLY A 959 -46.64 9.43 17.80
CA GLY A 959 -47.76 10.17 17.23
C GLY A 959 -47.68 10.45 15.73
N ALA A 960 -48.75 11.08 15.23
CA ALA A 960 -48.84 11.56 13.85
C ALA A 960 -47.85 12.71 13.56
N ARG A 961 -47.58 12.96 12.27
CA ARG A 961 -46.66 14.01 11.83
C ARG A 961 -47.27 15.40 12.07
N LEU A 962 -46.57 16.26 12.81
CA LEU A 962 -47.01 17.64 13.08
C LEU A 962 -47.01 18.51 11.82
N GLN A 963 -47.92 19.49 11.75
CA GLN A 963 -47.83 20.54 10.73
C GLN A 963 -46.75 21.56 11.11
N LYS A 964 -46.22 22.27 10.12
CA LYS A 964 -45.10 23.20 10.30
C LYS A 964 -45.44 24.43 11.16
N ALA A 965 -46.73 24.72 11.34
CA ALA A 965 -47.22 25.81 12.20
C ALA A 965 -47.28 25.41 13.70
N ASP A 966 -47.37 24.11 13.99
CA ASP A 966 -47.52 23.57 15.35
C ASP A 966 -46.17 23.12 15.96
N ALA A 967 -45.07 23.33 15.22
CA ALA A 967 -43.74 22.88 15.56
C ALA A 967 -42.97 23.96 16.35
N VAL A 968 -42.67 23.68 17.62
CA VAL A 968 -41.86 24.54 18.51
C VAL A 968 -40.41 24.64 18.02
N TYR A 969 -39.91 23.62 17.30
CA TYR A 969 -38.58 23.61 16.69
C TYR A 969 -38.66 23.34 15.17
N PRO A 970 -37.85 24.01 14.32
CA PRO A 970 -37.90 23.84 12.85
C PRO A 970 -37.71 22.41 12.33
N ASP A 971 -37.06 21.54 13.13
CA ASP A 971 -36.74 20.16 12.79
C ASP A 971 -37.72 19.14 13.39
N GLN A 972 -38.72 19.59 14.18
CA GLN A 972 -39.74 18.75 14.81
C GLN A 972 -40.68 18.14 13.76
N LYS A 973 -40.73 16.81 13.69
CA LYS A 973 -41.49 16.07 12.66
C LYS A 973 -42.53 15.12 13.24
N LYS A 974 -42.19 14.36 14.28
CA LYS A 974 -43.12 13.45 14.99
C LYS A 974 -42.91 13.58 16.51
N PRO A 975 -43.96 13.82 17.30
CA PRO A 975 -43.93 13.72 18.75
C PRO A 975 -44.23 12.28 19.20
N PHE A 976 -43.80 11.94 20.40
CA PHE A 976 -44.30 10.85 21.22
C PHE A 976 -45.29 11.42 22.22
N TYR A 977 -46.32 10.66 22.55
CA TYR A 977 -47.35 10.98 23.54
C TYR A 977 -47.23 10.04 24.74
N ARG A 978 -47.37 10.57 25.96
CA ARG A 978 -47.44 9.77 27.19
C ARG A 978 -48.84 9.16 27.31
N ASN A 979 -48.95 7.88 27.64
CA ASN A 979 -50.24 7.24 27.93
C ASN A 979 -50.79 7.77 29.25
N LYS A 980 -52.06 8.19 29.27
CA LYS A 980 -52.71 8.79 30.44
C LYS A 980 -53.04 7.76 31.54
N ASP A 981 -52.94 6.48 31.25
CA ASP A 981 -53.12 5.42 32.25
C ASP A 981 -51.85 5.22 33.11
N ASN A 982 -50.67 5.67 32.64
CA ASN A 982 -49.37 5.49 33.29
C ASN A 982 -48.82 6.80 33.90
N TYR A 983 -49.68 7.74 34.34
CA TYR A 983 -49.19 8.82 35.21
C TYR A 983 -48.69 8.21 36.54
N PRO A 984 -47.55 8.67 37.09
CA PRO A 984 -47.12 8.28 38.43
C PRO A 984 -48.26 8.48 39.42
N SER A 985 -48.60 7.41 40.15
CA SER A 985 -49.74 7.41 41.07
C SER A 985 -49.61 8.53 42.10
N LYS A 986 -50.69 9.29 42.28
CA LYS A 986 -50.74 10.49 43.12
C LYS A 986 -50.10 10.29 44.50
N GLU A 987 -48.94 10.91 44.68
CA GLU A 987 -48.73 11.79 45.83
C GLU A 987 -48.45 13.20 45.28
N LEU A 988 -49.09 14.20 45.89
CA LEU A 988 -48.62 15.57 45.76
C LEU A 988 -47.33 15.62 46.57
N ASP A 989 -46.19 15.61 45.88
CA ASP A 989 -44.92 15.98 46.47
C ASP A 989 -44.96 17.49 46.78
N GLU A 990 -45.66 17.84 47.87
CA GLU A 990 -45.72 19.19 48.44
C GLU A 990 -44.36 19.60 49.03
N THR A 991 -43.42 18.65 49.12
CA THR A 991 -42.05 18.77 49.62
C THR A 991 -40.99 19.06 48.55
N ALA A 992 -41.38 19.32 47.29
CA ALA A 992 -40.55 20.06 46.34
C ALA A 992 -40.44 21.57 46.67
N GLN A 993 -40.61 21.93 47.94
CA GLN A 993 -40.31 23.24 48.50
C GLN A 993 -38.84 23.22 48.93
N ASP A 994 -38.02 24.01 48.24
CA ASP A 994 -36.68 24.32 48.72
C ASP A 994 -36.79 25.27 49.93
N ASP A 995 -36.81 24.69 51.13
CA ASP A 995 -36.87 25.39 52.43
C ASP A 995 -35.73 26.42 52.62
N SER A 996 -34.73 26.48 51.73
CA SER A 996 -33.65 27.47 51.78
C SER A 996 -34.02 28.84 51.17
N PHE A 997 -35.18 29.01 50.51
CA PHE A 997 -35.53 30.26 49.82
C PHE A 997 -36.67 31.06 50.49
N GLN A 998 -36.31 32.20 51.09
CA GLN A 998 -37.23 33.13 51.78
C GLN A 998 -38.08 33.98 50.80
N GLY A 999 -38.98 33.35 50.04
CA GLY A 999 -39.97 34.02 49.18
C GLY A 999 -41.38 33.82 49.69
N GLU A 1000 -42.14 34.90 49.90
CA GLU A 1000 -43.52 34.82 50.40
C GLU A 1000 -44.50 34.30 49.32
N PRO A 1001 -45.59 33.61 49.71
CA PRO A 1001 -46.72 33.34 48.83
C PRO A 1001 -47.40 34.64 48.37
N ILE A 1002 -48.05 34.61 47.20
CA ILE A 1002 -48.72 35.78 46.63
C ILE A 1002 -50.00 36.11 47.44
N ASP A 1003 -49.97 37.18 48.23
CA ASP A 1003 -51.17 37.81 48.78
C ASP A 1003 -51.90 38.61 47.68
N THR A 1004 -53.20 38.38 47.58
CA THR A 1004 -54.11 39.03 46.62
C THR A 1004 -54.32 40.52 46.84
N ALA A 1005 -53.96 41.07 48.01
CA ALA A 1005 -54.20 42.48 48.34
C ALA A 1005 -53.25 43.47 47.64
N ASP A 1006 -52.14 43.01 47.07
CA ASP A 1006 -50.95 43.83 46.82
C ASP A 1006 -50.53 43.96 45.34
N LEU A 1007 -51.36 43.46 44.40
CA LEU A 1007 -51.11 43.55 42.95
C LEU A 1007 -51.74 44.83 42.35
N PRO A 1008 -50.97 45.72 41.70
CA PRO A 1008 -51.54 46.87 40.99
C PRO A 1008 -52.28 46.43 39.72
N PHE A 1009 -53.42 47.08 39.46
CA PHE A 1009 -54.29 46.90 38.29
C PHE A 1009 -53.78 47.63 37.04
#